data_AF-A0ABD1ZFK5-F1
#
_entry.id   AF-A0ABD1ZFK5-F1
#
_cell.length_a   1.000
_cell.length_b   1.000
_cell.length_c   1.000
_cell.angle_alpha   90.00
_cell.angle_beta   90.00
_cell.angle_gamma   90.00
#
_symmetry.space_group_name_H-M   'P 1'
#
loop_
_entity.id
_entity.type
_entity.pdbx_description
1 polymer ?
#
loop_
_entity_poly.entity_id
_entity_poly.type
_entity_poly.pdbx_seq_one_letter_code
_entity_poly.pdbx_strand_id
1 'polypeptide(L)'
;MESGELLKAENERLIAEMASMKKKIKLALKKQQAELQAKIQAAEQRAAAAEAAAAAGAVNGSAPKDHSQIVAPANGMPGDSVISNSHASMQRESSGSPEINNGEVSHPLASNSELKAETEARRNREYEAARERQRLENEIAEMKKTNEDLVKHRDQERVDFEEKLRLAKENYEQRIENLTKANEKLEVQLMSAAGQVAEAFARMSATHEDLERISKEGNEANRARASLESENENLTREREKLASEHESIMKELEQANASLSEAQKMLRDKTKEIEELAAARKTAQEGQEAAMSRLMERLKEMETAGTGQHVEEATEDRLKSLLDQKAELQQELDKSSEEIRSLREELNLLKQSLSSGEVNGVPAHEEVQSKEFLPSTEEEKTLLTELKAQNESLLIQLEELRSQQAQRDGGDLRALSEATPVAVGADTLQDISVLKEKLQESMNAQLAAEEEMKHLSDLRNKALQKIELLTVELEEGRKKLEDETKSRDEKYAELDAKFGRLQKRAKQRIQEVQKEKEDAEAQLTAAGEKAAQALSKQAALQDELDRSRVQAGEALRSLSAERQELRMTNNKLKEEIEELRRMLDAKEHNLAESRRIASEKDQMVLEMTNQEKELEAKHEAALSDLKEKHQKEVEDLKGQMADGVAESIKLAETISALQGAIAAKESKLAELEAASSGEVVRLGASLEAAKGELLRLEQEQNKEREGWQASLEKLKTKLESTEQALHQQEVETAEMRTLLESELEKKRQALSALQAELVAANEQASRVADDLAAYKVRAYALLQRKEAELAAAKDVEVAAAQEASLKDAKREAAVAAAERDAARKALQEAVSEYETKLAARGVALLDAEQRIKDAVIKLEVTKAQMVAEQVEWQSRLEEVEATWRLRHESLEGKVKDTVQADLRREYKELLSDYENVKREFESFREMVDEMIEDKDKEISRLLEDNSTLHKSLQQQQEDTKSQENTVQTSEPKSQVVDASDAASMVALAEHQILLLARQQAQREEEVSQCRRHIQALQEEIAELERENRLHSQQEQLLKEEVRNLERAHKRDGVDMTYLKNIILKLIETGEVEALLPVIGLLLQFSPEELKRCHDIYTNASTDDKPLRIPAIAETPPSAPSSFFSRLTNFT
;
A
#
# COMPACT_ATOMS: atom_id res chain seq x y z
N MET A 1 -31.88 2.31 10.94
CA MET A 1 -32.14 1.56 12.19
C MET A 1 -33.21 0.51 11.98
N GLU A 2 -34.34 0.87 11.36
CA GLU A 2 -35.49 0.00 11.02
C GLU A 2 -35.15 -1.45 10.59
N SER A 3 -34.18 -1.66 9.69
CA SER A 3 -33.73 -3.02 9.29
C SER A 3 -33.24 -3.89 10.46
N GLY A 4 -32.61 -3.30 11.48
CA GLY A 4 -32.19 -3.98 12.71
C GLY A 4 -33.36 -4.25 13.68
N GLU A 5 -34.43 -3.46 13.61
CA GLU A 5 -35.66 -3.69 14.39
C GLU A 5 -36.52 -4.78 13.74
N LEU A 6 -36.60 -4.80 12.40
CA LEU A 6 -37.18 -5.91 11.63
C LEU A 6 -36.44 -7.22 11.89
N LEU A 7 -35.10 -7.23 11.84
CA LEU A 7 -34.30 -8.41 12.18
C LEU A 7 -34.47 -8.88 13.64
N LYS A 8 -34.74 -7.98 14.58
CA LYS A 8 -35.09 -8.35 15.97
C LYS A 8 -36.49 -8.95 16.04
N ALA A 9 -37.49 -8.30 15.45
CA ALA A 9 -38.88 -8.80 15.43
C ALA A 9 -38.99 -10.16 14.72
N GLU A 10 -38.22 -10.40 13.66
CA GLU A 10 -38.18 -11.68 12.96
C GLU A 10 -37.45 -12.77 13.77
N ASN A 11 -36.37 -12.44 14.48
CA ASN A 11 -35.75 -13.37 15.43
C ASN A 11 -36.70 -13.72 16.59
N GLU A 12 -37.40 -12.73 17.18
CA GLU A 12 -38.39 -12.97 18.22
C GLU A 12 -39.55 -13.84 17.73
N ARG A 13 -40.02 -13.60 16.49
CA ARG A 13 -41.01 -14.46 15.81
C ARG A 13 -40.48 -15.89 15.63
N LEU A 14 -39.26 -16.07 15.12
CA LEU A 14 -38.64 -17.39 14.93
C LEU A 14 -38.45 -18.13 16.27
N ILE A 15 -38.07 -17.43 17.32
CA ILE A 15 -37.99 -17.98 18.69
C ILE A 15 -39.38 -18.42 19.18
N ALA A 16 -40.43 -17.64 18.93
CA ALA A 16 -41.81 -18.00 19.28
C ALA A 16 -42.34 -19.19 18.45
N GLU A 17 -42.03 -19.26 17.16
CA GLU A 17 -42.37 -20.39 16.28
C GLU A 17 -41.62 -21.66 16.69
N MET A 18 -40.32 -21.58 17.02
CA MET A 18 -39.55 -22.70 17.57
C MET A 18 -40.08 -23.16 18.94
N ALA A 19 -40.46 -22.24 19.83
CA ALA A 19 -41.09 -22.59 21.10
C ALA A 19 -42.45 -23.31 20.90
N SER A 20 -43.25 -22.85 19.93
CA SER A 20 -44.50 -23.48 19.51
C SER A 20 -44.25 -24.88 18.92
N MET A 21 -43.24 -25.04 18.07
CA MET A 21 -42.85 -26.33 17.48
C MET A 21 -42.34 -27.31 18.55
N LYS A 22 -41.47 -26.87 19.46
CA LYS A 22 -40.96 -27.65 20.60
C LYS A 22 -42.10 -28.10 21.52
N LYS A 23 -43.12 -27.25 21.73
CA LYS A 23 -44.35 -27.60 22.46
C LYS A 23 -45.20 -28.64 21.72
N LYS A 24 -45.35 -28.53 20.39
CA LYS A 24 -46.03 -29.53 19.54
C LYS A 24 -45.30 -30.89 19.53
N ILE A 25 -43.97 -30.89 19.40
CA ILE A 25 -43.14 -32.12 19.45
C ILE A 25 -43.25 -32.77 20.83
N LYS A 26 -43.16 -32.02 21.93
CA LYS A 26 -43.33 -32.55 23.29
C LYS A 26 -44.75 -33.11 23.53
N LEU A 27 -45.77 -32.53 22.90
CA LEU A 27 -47.15 -33.07 22.94
C LEU A 27 -47.28 -34.36 22.12
N ALA A 28 -46.67 -34.43 20.93
CA ALA A 28 -46.67 -35.61 20.07
C ALA A 28 -45.93 -36.79 20.72
N LEU A 29 -44.75 -36.55 21.29
CA LEU A 29 -44.02 -37.55 22.08
C LEU A 29 -44.83 -38.03 23.29
N LYS A 30 -45.49 -37.12 24.02
CA LYS A 30 -46.37 -37.51 25.14
C LYS A 30 -47.60 -38.31 24.67
N LYS A 31 -48.12 -38.06 23.46
CA LYS A 31 -49.19 -38.87 22.85
C LYS A 31 -48.69 -40.26 22.43
N GLN A 32 -47.52 -40.37 21.81
CA GLN A 32 -46.90 -41.67 21.51
C GLN A 32 -46.58 -42.46 22.79
N GLN A 33 -46.09 -41.80 23.84
CA GLN A 33 -45.84 -42.43 25.14
C GLN A 33 -47.14 -42.94 25.79
N ALA A 34 -48.23 -42.17 25.71
CA ALA A 34 -49.55 -42.61 26.16
C ALA A 34 -50.12 -43.77 25.31
N GLU A 35 -49.94 -43.76 23.99
CA GLU A 35 -50.34 -44.86 23.11
C GLU A 35 -49.50 -46.13 23.34
N LEU A 36 -48.21 -46.00 23.65
CA LEU A 36 -47.35 -47.11 24.06
C LEU A 36 -47.79 -47.67 25.42
N GLN A 37 -48.06 -46.81 26.41
CA GLN A 37 -48.59 -47.25 27.71
C GLN A 37 -49.96 -47.93 27.57
N ALA A 38 -50.86 -47.41 26.73
CA ALA A 38 -52.14 -48.05 26.43
C ALA A 38 -51.98 -49.41 25.71
N LYS A 39 -51.01 -49.54 24.80
CA LYS A 39 -50.68 -50.82 24.14
C LYS A 39 -50.07 -51.84 25.11
N ILE A 40 -49.22 -51.40 26.04
CA ILE A 40 -48.66 -52.23 27.11
C ILE A 40 -49.79 -52.70 28.03
N GLN A 41 -50.65 -51.80 28.52
CA GLN A 41 -51.79 -52.17 29.36
C GLN A 41 -52.79 -53.09 28.64
N ALA A 42 -53.00 -52.92 27.33
CA ALA A 42 -53.82 -53.84 26.53
C ALA A 42 -53.15 -55.22 26.32
N ALA A 43 -51.83 -55.30 26.32
CA ALA A 43 -51.08 -56.56 26.30
C ALA A 43 -51.10 -57.26 27.66
N GLU A 44 -50.92 -56.51 28.76
CA GLU A 44 -51.04 -56.98 30.14
C GLU A 44 -52.46 -57.50 30.43
N GLN A 45 -53.50 -56.79 29.99
CA GLN A 45 -54.90 -57.25 30.10
C GLN A 45 -55.16 -58.51 29.26
N ARG A 46 -54.51 -58.68 28.10
CA ARG A 46 -54.60 -59.93 27.31
C ARG A 46 -53.84 -61.08 27.97
N ALA A 47 -52.69 -60.83 28.60
CA ALA A 47 -51.96 -61.82 29.38
C ALA A 47 -52.78 -62.28 30.60
N ALA A 48 -53.33 -61.33 31.38
CA ALA A 48 -54.19 -61.63 32.51
C ALA A 48 -55.48 -62.36 32.11
N ALA A 49 -56.06 -62.05 30.93
CA ALA A 49 -57.20 -62.80 30.39
C ALA A 49 -56.82 -64.23 29.96
N ALA A 50 -55.59 -64.45 29.47
CA ALA A 50 -55.09 -65.78 29.15
C ALA A 50 -54.79 -66.61 30.41
N GLU A 51 -54.22 -66.01 31.45
CA GLU A 51 -54.05 -66.66 32.76
C GLU A 51 -55.40 -66.99 33.42
N ALA A 52 -56.39 -66.08 33.34
CA ALA A 52 -57.75 -66.34 33.83
C ALA A 52 -58.43 -67.49 33.06
N ALA A 53 -58.19 -67.60 31.75
CA ALA A 53 -58.68 -68.74 30.95
C ALA A 53 -57.99 -70.06 31.33
N ALA A 54 -56.69 -70.04 31.66
CA ALA A 54 -55.96 -71.22 32.14
C ALA A 54 -56.40 -71.65 33.55
N ALA A 55 -56.72 -70.70 34.44
CA ALA A 55 -57.13 -70.97 35.82
C ALA A 55 -58.55 -71.56 35.96
N ALA A 56 -59.41 -71.40 34.95
CA ALA A 56 -60.82 -71.83 35.02
C ALA A 56 -61.07 -73.32 34.68
N GLY A 57 -60.05 -74.07 34.26
CA GLY A 57 -60.22 -75.40 33.66
C GLY A 57 -60.15 -76.63 34.58
N ALA A 58 -59.93 -76.47 35.89
CA ALA A 58 -59.41 -77.58 36.73
C ALA A 58 -60.04 -77.72 38.14
N VAL A 59 -61.36 -77.91 38.25
CA VAL A 59 -62.02 -78.37 39.50
C VAL A 59 -63.13 -79.39 39.19
N ASN A 60 -63.20 -80.47 39.98
CA ASN A 60 -64.12 -81.63 39.90
C ASN A 60 -63.94 -82.58 38.69
N GLY A 61 -63.67 -83.89 38.85
CA GLY A 61 -63.22 -84.65 40.02
C GLY A 61 -63.84 -86.05 40.19
N SER A 62 -63.00 -87.09 40.23
CA SER A 62 -63.25 -88.51 40.60
C SER A 62 -64.21 -89.35 39.73
N ALA A 63 -63.88 -90.55 39.21
CA ALA A 63 -63.13 -91.72 39.72
C ALA A 63 -63.88 -92.55 40.79
N PRO A 64 -63.71 -93.89 40.91
CA PRO A 64 -62.59 -94.73 40.42
C PRO A 64 -63.09 -96.00 39.62
N LYS A 65 -62.39 -97.15 39.43
CA LYS A 65 -61.25 -97.82 40.12
C LYS A 65 -60.63 -98.98 39.31
N ASP A 66 -59.44 -99.44 39.76
CA ASP A 66 -58.82 -100.79 39.55
C ASP A 66 -58.33 -101.19 38.13
N HIS A 67 -57.19 -101.90 37.92
CA HIS A 67 -55.95 -102.07 38.73
C HIS A 67 -54.77 -102.64 37.89
N SER A 68 -53.53 -102.25 38.22
CA SER A 68 -52.21 -102.91 37.95
C SER A 68 -51.65 -103.19 36.52
N GLN A 69 -50.44 -102.64 36.30
CA GLN A 69 -49.22 -103.23 35.67
C GLN A 69 -49.26 -104.19 34.45
N ILE A 70 -48.43 -103.89 33.43
CA ILE A 70 -47.20 -104.65 33.06
C ILE A 70 -46.39 -103.90 31.96
N VAL A 71 -45.15 -104.33 31.67
CA VAL A 71 -44.11 -103.65 30.87
C VAL A 71 -43.63 -104.49 29.67
N ALA A 72 -43.29 -103.84 28.54
CA ALA A 72 -42.58 -104.38 27.36
C ALA A 72 -43.35 -105.48 26.55
N PRO A 73 -42.87 -106.00 25.39
CA PRO A 73 -41.59 -105.77 24.68
C PRO A 73 -41.73 -105.39 23.18
N ALA A 74 -40.85 -105.89 22.30
CA ALA A 74 -40.57 -105.38 20.95
C ALA A 74 -40.79 -106.41 19.80
N ASN A 75 -40.35 -106.03 18.59
CA ASN A 75 -40.25 -106.77 17.31
C ASN A 75 -41.50 -106.92 16.43
N GLY A 76 -41.29 -106.83 15.11
CA GLY A 76 -42.22 -107.24 14.05
C GLY A 76 -42.31 -106.26 12.87
N MET A 77 -41.66 -106.57 11.74
CA MET A 77 -41.94 -105.90 10.46
C MET A 77 -43.16 -106.54 9.75
N PRO A 78 -43.96 -105.76 9.00
CA PRO A 78 -45.02 -106.26 8.12
C PRO A 78 -44.51 -106.56 6.69
N GLY A 79 -45.23 -107.42 5.98
CA GLY A 79 -45.03 -107.76 4.57
C GLY A 79 -45.72 -109.09 4.22
N ASP A 80 -46.51 -109.24 3.15
CA ASP A 80 -46.93 -108.24 2.16
C ASP A 80 -48.32 -108.61 1.56
N SER A 81 -48.74 -107.90 0.52
CA SER A 81 -49.92 -108.01 -0.35
C SER A 81 -50.08 -109.39 -1.05
N VAL A 82 -51.22 -109.76 -1.66
CA VAL A 82 -51.71 -109.38 -3.01
C VAL A 82 -53.09 -110.07 -3.32
N ILE A 83 -54.00 -109.38 -4.05
CA ILE A 83 -55.15 -109.83 -4.95
C ILE A 83 -55.96 -111.11 -4.58
N SER A 84 -57.31 -111.18 -4.49
CA SER A 84 -58.49 -110.62 -5.22
C SER A 84 -59.13 -111.55 -6.29
N ASN A 85 -60.46 -111.43 -6.47
CA ASN A 85 -61.42 -112.29 -7.23
C ASN A 85 -61.70 -113.69 -6.63
N SER A 86 -62.94 -114.21 -6.50
CA SER A 86 -64.22 -114.14 -7.26
C SER A 86 -64.31 -115.11 -8.45
N HIS A 87 -65.42 -115.81 -8.76
CA HIS A 87 -66.82 -115.70 -8.30
C HIS A 87 -67.52 -117.10 -8.16
N ALA A 88 -68.80 -117.10 -7.76
CA ALA A 88 -69.72 -118.26 -7.58
C ALA A 88 -70.05 -119.04 -8.90
N SER A 89 -70.90 -120.09 -8.97
CA SER A 89 -72.03 -120.54 -8.12
C SER A 89 -72.54 -121.95 -8.50
N MET A 90 -73.31 -122.63 -7.63
CA MET A 90 -74.63 -123.22 -7.96
C MET A 90 -75.41 -123.68 -6.70
N GLN A 91 -76.74 -123.76 -6.83
CA GLN A 91 -77.77 -124.11 -5.83
C GLN A 91 -78.53 -125.39 -6.31
N ARG A 92 -79.39 -126.12 -5.57
CA ARG A 92 -79.86 -126.14 -4.16
C ARG A 92 -80.54 -127.51 -3.86
N GLU A 93 -80.68 -127.82 -2.57
CA GLU A 93 -81.80 -128.53 -1.89
C GLU A 93 -82.71 -129.57 -2.59
N SER A 94 -82.76 -130.79 -2.01
CA SER A 94 -83.97 -131.64 -1.78
C SER A 94 -84.72 -132.26 -2.98
N SER A 95 -85.49 -133.35 -2.87
CA SER A 95 -85.59 -134.48 -1.89
C SER A 95 -86.40 -135.63 -2.54
N GLY A 96 -86.39 -136.84 -1.95
CA GLY A 96 -87.35 -137.91 -2.28
C GLY A 96 -86.78 -139.33 -2.32
N SER A 97 -87.45 -140.26 -1.63
CA SER A 97 -87.24 -141.72 -1.78
C SER A 97 -88.09 -142.29 -2.93
N PRO A 98 -87.85 -143.53 -3.36
CA PRO A 98 -88.74 -144.61 -2.87
C PRO A 98 -88.01 -145.92 -2.50
N GLU A 99 -88.79 -146.95 -2.17
CA GLU A 99 -88.39 -148.23 -1.55
C GLU A 99 -88.18 -149.38 -2.58
N ILE A 100 -88.18 -150.63 -2.08
CA ILE A 100 -88.29 -151.95 -2.74
C ILE A 100 -86.94 -152.61 -3.09
N ASN A 101 -86.69 -153.93 -2.88
CA ASN A 101 -87.11 -154.96 -1.91
C ASN A 101 -86.24 -156.23 -2.19
N ASN A 102 -86.44 -157.33 -1.43
CA ASN A 102 -85.84 -158.67 -1.57
C ASN A 102 -84.40 -158.75 -1.00
N GLY A 103 -83.93 -159.82 -0.34
CA GLY A 103 -84.39 -161.22 -0.31
C GLY A 103 -83.47 -162.10 -1.18
N GLU A 104 -82.97 -163.27 -0.77
CA GLU A 104 -83.24 -164.11 0.40
C GLU A 104 -82.03 -165.03 0.77
N VAL A 105 -81.98 -165.48 2.04
CA VAL A 105 -81.74 -166.88 2.50
C VAL A 105 -80.57 -167.77 1.96
N SER A 106 -79.82 -168.34 2.92
CA SER A 106 -79.14 -169.67 2.93
C SER A 106 -77.68 -169.90 2.50
N HIS A 107 -77.04 -170.73 3.33
CA HIS A 107 -75.91 -171.67 3.08
C HIS A 107 -76.20 -172.63 1.88
N PRO A 108 -75.21 -173.38 1.29
CA PRO A 108 -74.02 -173.91 1.98
C PRO A 108 -72.68 -174.03 1.21
N LEU A 109 -71.60 -174.18 1.99
CA LEU A 109 -70.41 -175.04 1.78
C LEU A 109 -69.86 -175.27 0.35
N ALA A 110 -68.64 -174.76 0.05
CA ALA A 110 -67.43 -175.63 -0.07
C ALA A 110 -66.10 -174.88 -0.39
N SER A 111 -65.19 -174.85 0.59
CA SER A 111 -63.71 -174.96 0.45
C SER A 111 -62.86 -173.98 -0.43
N ASN A 112 -62.12 -173.10 0.28
CA ASN A 112 -60.66 -172.84 0.13
C ASN A 112 -60.06 -172.08 -1.08
N SER A 113 -60.81 -171.56 -2.04
CA SER A 113 -60.24 -170.71 -3.12
C SER A 113 -60.19 -169.21 -2.79
N GLU A 114 -61.30 -168.66 -2.27
CA GLU A 114 -61.57 -167.21 -2.22
C GLU A 114 -60.63 -166.42 -1.29
N LEU A 115 -60.19 -167.02 -0.17
CA LEU A 115 -59.24 -166.39 0.78
C LEU A 115 -57.89 -166.01 0.15
N LYS A 116 -57.49 -166.64 -0.97
CA LYS A 116 -56.28 -166.24 -1.71
C LYS A 116 -56.52 -165.00 -2.57
N ALA A 117 -57.66 -164.94 -3.27
CA ALA A 117 -58.02 -163.78 -4.08
C ALA A 117 -58.18 -162.51 -3.22
N GLU A 118 -58.80 -162.60 -2.04
CA GLU A 118 -58.93 -161.43 -1.16
C GLU A 118 -57.58 -160.99 -0.55
N THR A 119 -56.68 -161.93 -0.22
CA THR A 119 -55.35 -161.57 0.31
C THR A 119 -54.44 -160.96 -0.75
N GLU A 120 -54.50 -161.40 -2.01
CA GLU A 120 -53.82 -160.72 -3.13
C GLU A 120 -54.44 -159.35 -3.44
N ALA A 121 -55.78 -159.22 -3.40
CA ALA A 121 -56.46 -157.93 -3.58
C ALA A 121 -56.11 -156.92 -2.46
N ARG A 122 -55.96 -157.36 -1.20
CA ARG A 122 -55.43 -156.51 -0.12
C ARG A 122 -53.99 -156.10 -0.40
N ARG A 123 -53.12 -157.04 -0.79
CA ARG A 123 -51.71 -156.77 -1.06
C ARG A 123 -51.50 -155.76 -2.19
N ASN A 124 -52.32 -155.82 -3.25
CA ASN A 124 -52.27 -154.83 -4.33
C ASN A 124 -52.74 -153.45 -3.86
N ARG A 125 -53.84 -153.35 -3.11
CA ARG A 125 -54.30 -152.09 -2.49
C ARG A 125 -53.27 -151.49 -1.54
N GLU A 126 -52.58 -152.32 -0.76
CA GLU A 126 -51.46 -151.90 0.10
C GLU A 126 -50.28 -151.36 -0.72
N TYR A 127 -49.98 -151.96 -1.87
CA TYR A 127 -48.91 -151.52 -2.77
C TYR A 127 -49.25 -150.22 -3.50
N GLU A 128 -50.50 -150.05 -3.92
CA GLU A 128 -51.03 -148.81 -4.50
C GLU A 128 -51.04 -147.69 -3.46
N ALA A 129 -51.55 -147.94 -2.25
CA ALA A 129 -51.51 -146.99 -1.14
C ALA A 129 -50.07 -146.64 -0.70
N ALA A 130 -49.12 -147.56 -0.77
CA ALA A 130 -47.70 -147.27 -0.53
C ALA A 130 -47.11 -146.35 -1.61
N ARG A 131 -47.47 -146.57 -2.89
CA ARG A 131 -47.04 -145.72 -4.02
C ARG A 131 -47.68 -144.33 -3.98
N GLU A 132 -48.93 -144.24 -3.51
CA GLU A 132 -49.63 -142.98 -3.29
C GLU A 132 -49.04 -142.19 -2.11
N ARG A 133 -48.75 -142.87 -0.99
CA ARG A 133 -47.97 -142.26 0.12
C ARG A 133 -46.63 -141.73 -0.35
N GLN A 134 -45.87 -142.50 -1.15
CA GLN A 134 -44.57 -142.04 -1.67
C GLN A 134 -44.70 -140.82 -2.60
N ARG A 135 -45.80 -140.70 -3.36
CA ARG A 135 -46.09 -139.48 -4.14
C ARG A 135 -46.37 -138.30 -3.23
N LEU A 136 -47.24 -138.47 -2.24
CA LEU A 136 -47.57 -137.41 -1.28
C LEU A 136 -46.35 -137.00 -0.42
N GLU A 137 -45.47 -137.94 -0.06
CA GLU A 137 -44.20 -137.64 0.63
C GLU A 137 -43.25 -136.80 -0.24
N ASN A 138 -43.14 -137.10 -1.54
CA ASN A 138 -42.36 -136.30 -2.48
C ASN A 138 -42.98 -134.90 -2.69
N GLU A 139 -44.31 -134.82 -2.86
CA GLU A 139 -45.03 -133.55 -3.02
C GLU A 139 -44.92 -132.68 -1.76
N ILE A 140 -45.00 -133.27 -0.56
CA ILE A 140 -44.72 -132.60 0.72
C ILE A 140 -43.26 -132.17 0.83
N ALA A 141 -42.31 -132.91 0.27
CA ALA A 141 -40.90 -132.52 0.25
C ALA A 141 -40.63 -131.34 -0.70
N GLU A 142 -41.25 -131.32 -1.89
CA GLU A 142 -41.18 -130.20 -2.82
C GLU A 142 -41.88 -128.96 -2.25
N MET A 143 -43.07 -129.11 -1.66
CA MET A 143 -43.79 -128.02 -0.97
C MET A 143 -43.02 -127.47 0.25
N LYS A 144 -42.26 -128.30 0.96
CA LYS A 144 -41.34 -127.83 2.01
C LYS A 144 -40.21 -127.00 1.41
N LYS A 145 -39.59 -127.47 0.33
CA LYS A 145 -38.49 -126.76 -0.33
C LYS A 145 -38.93 -125.41 -0.91
N THR A 146 -40.07 -125.35 -1.61
CA THR A 146 -40.58 -124.08 -2.14
C THR A 146 -40.94 -123.11 -1.01
N ASN A 147 -41.50 -123.60 0.11
CA ASN A 147 -41.75 -122.78 1.29
C ASN A 147 -40.45 -122.30 1.97
N GLU A 148 -39.41 -123.13 2.06
CA GLU A 148 -38.08 -122.70 2.54
C GLU A 148 -37.45 -121.62 1.65
N ASP A 149 -37.56 -121.76 0.33
CA ASP A 149 -37.00 -120.80 -0.62
C ASP A 149 -37.80 -119.48 -0.64
N LEU A 150 -39.14 -119.53 -0.46
CA LEU A 150 -39.98 -118.35 -0.23
C LEU A 150 -39.67 -117.65 1.11
N VAL A 151 -39.42 -118.40 2.18
CA VAL A 151 -39.01 -117.82 3.47
C VAL A 151 -37.66 -117.10 3.33
N LYS A 152 -36.68 -117.70 2.65
CA LYS A 152 -35.38 -117.06 2.36
C LYS A 152 -35.55 -115.76 1.55
N HIS A 153 -36.42 -115.75 0.54
CA HIS A 153 -36.70 -114.55 -0.26
C HIS A 153 -37.26 -113.43 0.61
N ARG A 154 -38.31 -113.72 1.39
CA ARG A 154 -38.94 -112.75 2.30
C ARG A 154 -38.01 -112.26 3.42
N ASP A 155 -37.13 -113.14 3.93
CA ASP A 155 -36.10 -112.74 4.90
C ASP A 155 -35.05 -111.81 4.27
N GLN A 156 -34.66 -112.03 3.00
CA GLN A 156 -33.79 -111.12 2.26
C GLN A 156 -34.47 -109.78 1.99
N GLU A 157 -35.72 -109.77 1.53
CA GLU A 157 -36.49 -108.55 1.30
C GLU A 157 -36.65 -107.70 2.58
N ARG A 158 -36.82 -108.36 3.74
CA ARG A 158 -36.80 -107.67 5.03
C ARG A 158 -35.43 -107.05 5.32
N VAL A 159 -34.32 -107.76 5.09
CA VAL A 159 -32.96 -107.23 5.30
C VAL A 159 -32.69 -106.03 4.38
N ASP A 160 -33.04 -106.14 3.10
CA ASP A 160 -32.92 -105.06 2.12
C ASP A 160 -33.74 -103.81 2.51
N PHE A 161 -34.93 -104.01 3.08
CA PHE A 161 -35.78 -102.94 3.58
C PHE A 161 -35.27 -102.34 4.90
N GLU A 162 -34.75 -103.17 5.82
CA GLU A 162 -34.07 -102.74 7.05
C GLU A 162 -32.82 -101.89 6.73
N GLU A 163 -32.02 -102.26 5.73
CA GLU A 163 -30.87 -101.45 5.30
C GLU A 163 -31.29 -100.14 4.61
N LYS A 164 -32.30 -100.15 3.73
CA LYS A 164 -32.87 -98.92 3.16
C LYS A 164 -33.38 -97.98 4.26
N LEU A 165 -34.03 -98.52 5.30
CA LEU A 165 -34.48 -97.76 6.46
C LEU A 165 -33.30 -97.22 7.31
N ARG A 166 -32.20 -97.98 7.43
CA ARG A 166 -30.97 -97.55 8.11
C ARG A 166 -30.32 -96.37 7.39
N LEU A 167 -30.13 -96.47 6.07
CA LEU A 167 -29.57 -95.41 5.23
C LEU A 167 -30.45 -94.16 5.20
N ALA A 168 -31.77 -94.32 5.20
CA ALA A 168 -32.69 -93.19 5.31
C ALA A 168 -32.53 -92.44 6.65
N LYS A 169 -32.43 -93.16 7.78
CA LYS A 169 -32.19 -92.56 9.11
C LYS A 169 -30.85 -91.82 9.16
N GLU A 170 -29.78 -92.45 8.69
CA GLU A 170 -28.43 -91.87 8.67
C GLU A 170 -28.39 -90.55 7.86
N ASN A 171 -29.11 -90.48 6.73
CA ASN A 171 -29.26 -89.26 5.94
C ASN A 171 -30.08 -88.17 6.68
N TYR A 172 -31.18 -88.54 7.35
CA TYR A 172 -31.93 -87.59 8.20
C TYR A 172 -31.10 -87.06 9.38
N GLU A 173 -30.31 -87.92 10.03
CA GLU A 173 -29.41 -87.54 11.14
C GLU A 173 -28.32 -86.57 10.66
N GLN A 174 -27.66 -86.84 9.54
CA GLN A 174 -26.72 -85.91 8.91
C GLN A 174 -27.37 -84.59 8.51
N ARG A 175 -28.62 -84.61 8.01
CA ARG A 175 -29.36 -83.38 7.67
C ARG A 175 -29.72 -82.56 8.91
N ILE A 176 -30.08 -83.21 10.02
CA ILE A 176 -30.31 -82.55 11.30
C ILE A 176 -29.00 -81.94 11.83
N GLU A 177 -27.89 -82.68 11.83
CA GLU A 177 -26.59 -82.19 12.29
C GLU A 177 -26.12 -80.95 11.50
N ASN A 178 -26.30 -80.96 10.18
CA ASN A 178 -25.97 -79.82 9.32
C ASN A 178 -26.89 -78.61 9.57
N LEU A 179 -28.17 -78.81 9.88
CA LEU A 179 -29.08 -77.73 10.28
C LEU A 179 -28.73 -77.17 11.67
N THR A 180 -28.33 -78.01 12.62
CA THR A 180 -27.85 -77.57 13.94
C THR A 180 -26.60 -76.69 13.79
N LYS A 181 -25.58 -77.14 13.05
CA LYS A 181 -24.37 -76.34 12.77
C LYS A 181 -24.66 -75.02 12.04
N ALA A 182 -25.66 -75.00 11.15
CA ALA A 182 -26.10 -73.78 10.49
C ALA A 182 -26.77 -72.81 11.48
N ASN A 183 -27.61 -73.31 12.39
CA ASN A 183 -28.24 -72.52 13.45
C ASN A 183 -27.21 -71.98 14.45
N GLU A 184 -26.26 -72.79 14.92
CA GLU A 184 -25.15 -72.36 15.79
C GLU A 184 -24.35 -71.22 15.14
N LYS A 185 -24.04 -71.33 13.83
CA LYS A 185 -23.35 -70.27 13.08
C LYS A 185 -24.18 -68.99 12.98
N LEU A 186 -25.49 -69.11 12.75
CA LEU A 186 -26.41 -67.96 12.72
C LEU A 186 -26.55 -67.30 14.10
N GLU A 187 -26.58 -68.08 15.18
CA GLU A 187 -26.64 -67.58 16.56
C GLU A 187 -25.37 -66.80 16.93
N VAL A 188 -24.19 -67.33 16.58
CA VAL A 188 -22.91 -66.60 16.75
C VAL A 188 -22.88 -65.31 15.92
N GLN A 189 -23.39 -65.33 14.67
CA GLN A 189 -23.49 -64.11 13.85
C GLN A 189 -24.48 -63.09 14.45
N LEU A 190 -25.62 -63.54 14.99
CA LEU A 190 -26.63 -62.69 15.61
C LEU A 190 -26.13 -62.09 16.94
N MET A 191 -25.39 -62.87 17.74
CA MET A 191 -24.69 -62.38 18.94
C MET A 191 -23.60 -61.35 18.59
N SER A 192 -22.84 -61.56 17.51
CA SER A 192 -21.85 -60.59 17.03
C SER A 192 -22.50 -59.28 16.57
N ALA A 193 -23.58 -59.36 15.80
CA ALA A 193 -24.36 -58.20 15.37
C ALA A 193 -25.00 -57.45 16.56
N ALA A 194 -25.54 -58.17 17.56
CA ALA A 194 -26.06 -57.58 18.79
C ALA A 194 -24.97 -56.83 19.57
N GLY A 195 -23.75 -57.39 19.63
CA GLY A 195 -22.58 -56.72 20.22
C GLY A 195 -22.20 -55.43 19.50
N GLN A 196 -22.15 -55.45 18.16
CA GLN A 196 -21.89 -54.25 17.34
C GLN A 196 -22.97 -53.18 17.52
N VAL A 197 -24.25 -53.57 17.60
CA VAL A 197 -25.36 -52.65 17.89
C VAL A 197 -25.23 -52.05 19.29
N ALA A 198 -24.90 -52.85 20.31
CA ALA A 198 -24.67 -52.35 21.67
C ALA A 198 -23.49 -51.37 21.74
N GLU A 199 -22.39 -51.64 21.02
CA GLU A 199 -21.25 -50.72 20.93
C GLU A 199 -21.62 -49.43 20.19
N ALA A 200 -22.40 -49.51 19.11
CA ALA A 200 -22.92 -48.34 18.41
C ALA A 200 -23.81 -47.47 19.32
N PHE A 201 -24.68 -48.08 20.14
CA PHE A 201 -25.46 -47.35 21.14
C PHE A 201 -24.60 -46.70 22.23
N ALA A 202 -23.56 -47.38 22.72
CA ALA A 202 -22.62 -46.80 23.69
C ALA A 202 -21.86 -45.60 23.10
N ARG A 203 -21.37 -45.72 21.86
CA ARG A 203 -20.72 -44.61 21.13
C ARG A 203 -21.69 -43.44 20.91
N MET A 204 -22.96 -43.70 20.55
CA MET A 204 -23.98 -42.67 20.42
C MET A 204 -24.26 -41.95 21.75
N SER A 205 -24.35 -42.67 22.88
CA SER A 205 -24.53 -42.04 24.21
C SER A 205 -23.37 -41.10 24.54
N ALA A 206 -22.12 -41.55 24.36
CA ALA A 206 -20.94 -40.71 24.58
C ALA A 206 -20.96 -39.45 23.72
N THR A 207 -21.30 -39.56 22.42
CA THR A 207 -21.43 -38.37 21.55
C THR A 207 -22.58 -37.45 21.97
N HIS A 208 -23.65 -37.98 22.57
CA HIS A 208 -24.75 -37.17 23.08
C HIS A 208 -24.34 -36.39 24.35
N GLU A 209 -23.58 -37.03 25.24
CA GLU A 209 -23.02 -36.42 26.45
C GLU A 209 -21.98 -35.34 26.11
N ASP A 210 -21.10 -35.58 25.13
CA ASP A 210 -20.18 -34.56 24.59
C ASP A 210 -20.94 -33.38 23.95
N LEU A 211 -21.98 -33.64 23.15
CA LEU A 211 -22.83 -32.58 22.59
C LEU A 211 -23.58 -31.78 23.68
N GLU A 212 -24.02 -32.43 24.76
CA GLU A 212 -24.62 -31.72 25.89
C GLU A 212 -23.58 -30.91 26.68
N ARG A 213 -22.33 -31.37 26.77
CA ARG A 213 -21.22 -30.60 27.37
C ARG A 213 -20.85 -29.39 26.51
N ILE A 214 -20.65 -29.56 25.20
CA ILE A 214 -20.39 -28.46 24.25
C ILE A 214 -21.55 -27.45 24.25
N SER A 215 -22.79 -27.92 24.38
CA SER A 215 -23.96 -27.05 24.56
C SER A 215 -23.88 -26.24 25.86
N LYS A 216 -23.49 -26.83 26.99
CA LYS A 216 -23.29 -26.11 28.27
C LYS A 216 -22.15 -25.09 28.16
N GLU A 217 -20.99 -25.51 27.65
CA GLU A 217 -19.82 -24.66 27.40
C GLU A 217 -20.18 -23.45 26.51
N GLY A 218 -20.91 -23.67 25.41
CA GLY A 218 -21.40 -22.60 24.53
C GLY A 218 -22.40 -21.66 25.20
N ASN A 219 -23.30 -22.18 26.04
CA ASN A 219 -24.21 -21.36 26.86
C ASN A 219 -23.49 -20.58 27.98
N GLU A 220 -22.26 -20.96 28.35
CA GLU A 220 -21.41 -20.25 29.31
C GLU A 220 -20.55 -19.19 28.62
N ALA A 221 -19.98 -19.51 27.45
CA ALA A 221 -19.33 -18.55 26.57
C ALA A 221 -20.28 -17.41 26.15
N ASN A 222 -21.56 -17.72 25.86
CA ASN A 222 -22.56 -16.70 25.55
C ASN A 222 -22.92 -15.83 26.78
N ARG A 223 -22.95 -16.40 27.99
CA ARG A 223 -23.12 -15.62 29.24
C ARG A 223 -21.90 -14.72 29.51
N ALA A 224 -20.69 -15.20 29.25
CA ALA A 224 -19.47 -14.41 29.35
C ALA A 224 -19.43 -13.26 28.33
N ARG A 225 -19.85 -13.51 27.08
CA ARG A 225 -20.01 -12.47 26.05
C ARG A 225 -20.99 -11.38 26.47
N ALA A 226 -22.19 -11.75 26.92
CA ALA A 226 -23.18 -10.78 27.41
C ALA A 226 -22.68 -9.96 28.62
N SER A 227 -21.84 -10.56 29.48
CA SER A 227 -21.19 -9.84 30.58
C SER A 227 -20.15 -8.83 30.07
N LEU A 228 -19.31 -9.22 29.10
CA LEU A 228 -18.31 -8.35 28.48
C LEU A 228 -18.95 -7.26 27.61
N GLU A 229 -20.10 -7.53 26.98
CA GLU A 229 -20.89 -6.54 26.25
C GLU A 229 -21.42 -5.46 27.22
N SER A 230 -22.00 -5.87 28.36
CA SER A 230 -22.42 -4.96 29.44
C SER A 230 -21.25 -4.16 30.04
N GLU A 231 -20.08 -4.77 30.22
CA GLU A 231 -18.87 -4.10 30.69
C GLU A 231 -18.35 -3.07 29.67
N ASN A 232 -18.33 -3.42 28.38
CA ASN A 232 -17.98 -2.49 27.30
C ASN A 232 -18.98 -1.33 27.19
N GLU A 233 -20.29 -1.59 27.33
CA GLU A 233 -21.30 -0.52 27.39
C GLU A 233 -21.03 0.45 28.55
N ASN A 234 -20.68 -0.07 29.73
CA ASN A 234 -20.34 0.76 30.89
C ASN A 234 -19.05 1.57 30.65
N LEU A 235 -18.02 0.97 30.06
CA LEU A 235 -16.81 1.67 29.65
C LEU A 235 -17.07 2.74 28.56
N THR A 236 -18.04 2.53 27.67
CA THR A 236 -18.47 3.60 26.75
C THR A 236 -19.20 4.73 27.47
N ARG A 237 -20.09 4.44 28.42
CA ARG A 237 -20.77 5.46 29.25
C ARG A 237 -19.77 6.26 30.09
N GLU A 238 -18.75 5.62 30.64
CA GLU A 238 -17.67 6.31 31.36
C GLU A 238 -16.82 7.18 30.43
N ARG A 239 -16.51 6.73 29.21
CA ARG A 239 -15.82 7.55 28.20
C ARG A 239 -16.64 8.76 27.75
N GLU A 240 -17.94 8.58 27.52
CA GLU A 240 -18.87 9.68 27.19
C GLU A 240 -18.96 10.68 28.35
N LYS A 241 -19.04 10.20 29.59
CA LYS A 241 -19.03 11.04 30.79
C LYS A 241 -17.72 11.83 30.92
N LEU A 242 -16.57 11.17 30.81
CA LEU A 242 -15.25 11.82 30.85
C LEU A 242 -15.06 12.82 29.70
N ALA A 243 -15.60 12.54 28.51
CA ALA A 243 -15.60 13.47 27.39
C ALA A 243 -16.45 14.72 27.71
N SER A 244 -17.64 14.55 28.29
CA SER A 244 -18.50 15.67 28.70
C SER A 244 -17.90 16.50 29.85
N GLU A 245 -17.18 15.87 30.79
CA GLU A 245 -16.44 16.55 31.85
C GLU A 245 -15.26 17.34 31.28
N HIS A 246 -14.52 16.77 30.33
CA HIS A 246 -13.46 17.48 29.59
C HIS A 246 -14.02 18.64 28.76
N GLU A 247 -15.21 18.50 28.15
CA GLU A 247 -15.86 19.59 27.42
C GLU A 247 -16.32 20.73 28.35
N SER A 248 -16.76 20.43 29.57
CA SER A 248 -17.05 21.44 30.60
C SER A 248 -15.78 22.20 31.01
N ILE A 249 -14.72 21.46 31.38
CA ILE A 249 -13.43 22.03 31.79
C ILE A 249 -12.83 22.91 30.69
N MET A 250 -12.95 22.52 29.42
CA MET A 250 -12.52 23.35 28.28
C MET A 250 -13.32 24.66 28.19
N LYS A 251 -14.65 24.63 28.35
CA LYS A 251 -15.49 25.84 28.32
C LYS A 251 -15.22 26.76 29.52
N GLU A 252 -15.01 26.20 30.69
CA GLU A 252 -14.61 26.94 31.90
C GLU A 252 -13.24 27.62 31.69
N LEU A 253 -12.29 26.93 31.06
CA LEU A 253 -10.96 27.46 30.73
C LEU A 253 -11.00 28.50 29.59
N GLU A 254 -11.88 28.35 28.60
CA GLU A 254 -12.14 29.39 27.58
C GLU A 254 -12.75 30.65 28.22
N GLN A 255 -13.72 30.48 29.13
CA GLN A 255 -14.35 31.60 29.86
C GLN A 255 -13.36 32.31 30.80
N ALA A 256 -12.46 31.57 31.46
CA ALA A 256 -11.39 32.14 32.27
C ALA A 256 -10.34 32.89 31.43
N ASN A 257 -10.01 32.40 30.22
CA ASN A 257 -9.14 33.13 29.29
C ASN A 257 -9.79 34.39 28.73
N ALA A 258 -11.11 34.38 28.50
CA ALA A 258 -11.86 35.57 28.09
C ALA A 258 -11.82 36.67 29.17
N SER A 259 -12.15 36.34 30.43
CA SER A 259 -12.11 37.31 31.52
C SER A 259 -10.70 37.80 31.83
N LEU A 260 -9.68 36.95 31.72
CA LEU A 260 -8.26 37.36 31.80
C LEU A 260 -7.89 38.34 30.67
N SER A 261 -8.37 38.11 29.45
CA SER A 261 -8.14 39.02 28.31
C SER A 261 -8.77 40.40 28.53
N GLU A 262 -9.99 40.44 29.09
CA GLU A 262 -10.68 41.68 29.45
C GLU A 262 -9.99 42.43 30.60
N ALA A 263 -9.57 41.72 31.65
CA ALA A 263 -8.80 42.31 32.75
C ALA A 263 -7.44 42.86 32.28
N GLN A 264 -6.74 42.15 31.39
CA GLN A 264 -5.54 42.67 30.73
C GLN A 264 -5.83 43.89 29.84
N LYS A 265 -6.99 43.95 29.17
CA LYS A 265 -7.39 45.14 28.40
C LYS A 265 -7.59 46.34 29.32
N MET A 266 -8.35 46.19 30.40
CA MET A 266 -8.54 47.27 31.39
C MET A 266 -7.20 47.76 31.97
N LEU A 267 -6.27 46.85 32.29
CA LEU A 267 -4.93 47.22 32.75
C LEU A 267 -4.14 48.03 31.70
N ARG A 268 -4.23 47.70 30.41
CA ARG A 268 -3.58 48.47 29.33
C ARG A 268 -4.20 49.86 29.20
N ASP A 269 -5.53 49.96 29.22
CA ASP A 269 -6.23 51.23 29.01
C ASP A 269 -6.08 52.17 30.24
N LYS A 270 -6.14 51.66 31.47
CA LYS A 270 -5.77 52.41 32.70
C LYS A 270 -4.30 52.83 32.74
N THR A 271 -3.39 52.05 32.12
CA THR A 271 -1.98 52.46 32.02
C THR A 271 -1.82 53.66 31.07
N LYS A 272 -2.52 53.68 29.93
CA LYS A 272 -2.52 54.84 29.01
C LYS A 272 -3.08 56.10 29.68
N GLU A 273 -4.19 55.99 30.40
CA GLU A 273 -4.80 57.11 31.14
C GLU A 273 -3.77 57.79 32.08
N ILE A 274 -2.96 56.99 32.77
CA ILE A 274 -1.88 57.47 33.64
C ILE A 274 -0.70 58.06 32.84
N GLU A 275 -0.38 57.53 31.67
CA GLU A 275 0.68 58.06 30.78
C GLU A 275 0.26 59.39 30.13
N GLU A 276 -0.97 59.51 29.67
CA GLU A 276 -1.56 60.70 29.07
C GLU A 276 -1.69 61.83 30.10
N LEU A 277 -2.19 61.55 31.31
CA LEU A 277 -2.23 62.52 32.40
C LEU A 277 -0.82 62.91 32.89
N ALA A 278 0.14 61.98 32.93
CA ALA A 278 1.53 62.30 33.26
C ALA A 278 2.20 63.18 32.18
N ALA A 279 1.87 62.98 30.91
CA ALA A 279 2.33 63.85 29.82
C ALA A 279 1.72 65.26 29.93
N ALA A 280 0.40 65.35 30.15
CA ALA A 280 -0.31 66.61 30.37
C ALA A 280 0.26 67.38 31.57
N ARG A 281 0.48 66.70 32.70
CA ARG A 281 1.14 67.28 33.90
C ARG A 281 2.57 67.75 33.61
N LYS A 282 3.34 67.03 32.80
CA LYS A 282 4.69 67.46 32.38
C LYS A 282 4.63 68.75 31.56
N THR A 283 3.72 68.84 30.58
CA THR A 283 3.55 70.08 29.80
C THR A 283 3.01 71.25 30.64
N ALA A 284 2.15 70.99 31.62
CA ALA A 284 1.68 71.99 32.57
C ALA A 284 2.82 72.48 33.47
N GLN A 285 3.66 71.57 33.99
CA GLN A 285 4.85 71.92 34.78
C GLN A 285 5.86 72.74 33.96
N GLU A 286 6.16 72.35 32.71
CA GLU A 286 7.03 73.12 31.81
C GLU A 286 6.46 74.52 31.51
N GLY A 287 5.13 74.64 31.36
CA GLY A 287 4.44 75.92 31.25
C GLY A 287 4.53 76.77 32.52
N GLN A 288 4.38 76.17 33.70
CA GLN A 288 4.52 76.86 35.00
C GLN A 288 5.98 77.29 35.29
N GLU A 289 6.97 76.46 34.95
CA GLU A 289 8.39 76.82 35.06
C GLU A 289 8.77 77.98 34.13
N ALA A 290 8.23 78.00 32.91
CA ALA A 290 8.37 79.13 32.00
C ALA A 290 7.65 80.40 32.50
N ALA A 291 6.44 80.27 33.07
CA ALA A 291 5.72 81.38 33.68
C ALA A 291 6.44 81.95 34.92
N MET A 292 6.92 81.08 35.81
CA MET A 292 7.66 81.48 37.00
C MET A 292 9.02 82.09 36.67
N SER A 293 9.66 81.65 35.57
CA SER A 293 10.88 82.28 35.05
C SER A 293 10.61 83.72 34.56
N ARG A 294 9.54 83.93 33.77
CA ARG A 294 9.10 85.28 33.36
C ARG A 294 8.69 86.17 34.54
N LEU A 295 8.15 85.59 35.61
CA LEU A 295 7.84 86.32 36.85
C LEU A 295 9.10 86.70 37.63
N MET A 296 10.09 85.80 37.77
CA MET A 296 11.38 86.16 38.37
C MET A 296 12.15 87.19 37.53
N GLU A 297 12.05 87.13 36.21
CA GLU A 297 12.64 88.12 35.31
C GLU A 297 12.02 89.51 35.54
N ARG A 298 10.67 89.61 35.57
CA ARG A 298 9.96 90.86 35.92
C ARG A 298 10.24 91.38 37.34
N LEU A 299 10.34 90.49 38.33
CA LEU A 299 10.70 90.89 39.70
C LEU A 299 12.11 91.50 39.72
N LYS A 300 13.05 90.88 39.02
CA LYS A 300 14.44 91.34 38.90
C LYS A 300 14.57 92.64 38.10
N GLU A 301 13.75 92.84 37.06
CA GLU A 301 13.60 94.12 36.37
C GLU A 301 13.17 95.23 37.35
N MET A 302 12.15 94.98 38.20
CA MET A 302 11.72 95.94 39.22
C MET A 302 12.80 96.19 40.29
N GLU A 303 13.53 95.18 40.75
CA GLU A 303 14.68 95.36 41.66
C GLU A 303 15.77 96.26 41.04
N THR A 304 16.01 96.17 39.73
CA THR A 304 16.95 97.06 39.04
C THR A 304 16.44 98.48 38.77
N ALA A 305 15.13 98.74 38.95
CA ALA A 305 14.49 100.03 38.68
C ALA A 305 14.47 101.00 39.90
N GLY A 306 15.25 100.71 40.96
CA GLY A 306 15.16 101.39 42.24
C GLY A 306 15.75 102.81 42.32
N THR A 307 14.99 103.84 41.93
CA THR A 307 15.17 105.24 42.40
C THR A 307 13.85 106.05 42.43
N GLY A 308 13.03 105.89 43.48
CA GLY A 308 11.87 106.79 43.71
C GLY A 308 10.99 106.45 44.93
N GLN A 309 10.93 107.35 45.93
CA GLN A 309 10.25 107.12 47.23
C GLN A 309 8.71 107.28 47.21
N HIS A 310 8.01 106.82 46.16
CA HIS A 310 6.53 106.91 46.08
C HIS A 310 5.88 105.71 45.36
N VAL A 311 6.48 104.52 45.43
CA VAL A 311 6.05 103.35 44.64
C VAL A 311 5.64 102.14 45.50
N GLU A 312 5.98 102.11 46.79
CA GLU A 312 5.92 100.91 47.65
C GLU A 312 4.54 100.23 47.73
N GLU A 313 3.46 100.93 48.12
CA GLU A 313 2.10 100.34 48.21
C GLU A 313 1.63 99.72 46.88
N ALA A 314 1.84 100.41 45.75
CA ALA A 314 1.43 99.93 44.43
C ALA A 314 2.27 98.74 43.93
N THR A 315 3.47 98.53 44.49
CA THR A 315 4.26 97.31 44.27
C THR A 315 3.88 96.19 45.21
N GLU A 316 3.52 96.44 46.47
CA GLU A 316 3.13 95.39 47.42
C GLU A 316 1.86 94.66 46.99
N ASP A 317 0.77 95.37 46.67
CA ASP A 317 -0.48 94.73 46.21
C ASP A 317 -0.28 93.97 44.88
N ARG A 318 0.58 94.48 43.99
CA ARG A 318 0.88 93.83 42.72
C ARG A 318 1.75 92.58 42.91
N LEU A 319 2.73 92.62 43.81
CA LEU A 319 3.59 91.47 44.15
C LEU A 319 2.77 90.39 44.89
N LYS A 320 1.84 90.80 45.74
CA LYS A 320 0.86 89.91 46.40
C LYS A 320 -0.03 89.20 45.39
N SER A 321 -0.63 89.92 44.43
CA SER A 321 -1.40 89.30 43.34
C SER A 321 -0.60 88.27 42.52
N LEU A 322 0.71 88.49 42.33
CA LEU A 322 1.59 87.53 41.66
C LEU A 322 1.95 86.31 42.55
N LEU A 323 1.96 86.48 43.87
CA LEU A 323 2.08 85.36 44.82
C LEU A 323 0.80 84.53 44.89
N ASP A 324 -0.37 85.18 44.85
CA ASP A 324 -1.67 84.51 44.83
C ASP A 324 -1.83 83.68 43.53
N GLN A 325 -1.52 84.24 42.35
CA GLN A 325 -1.49 83.50 41.08
C GLN A 325 -0.49 82.32 41.09
N LYS A 326 0.65 82.47 41.77
CA LYS A 326 1.60 81.36 41.96
C LYS A 326 1.01 80.27 42.87
N ALA A 327 0.23 80.63 43.88
CA ALA A 327 -0.43 79.66 44.76
C ALA A 327 -1.56 78.90 44.05
N GLU A 328 -2.34 79.57 43.19
CA GLU A 328 -3.37 78.93 42.36
C GLU A 328 -2.77 77.90 41.40
N LEU A 329 -1.73 78.28 40.64
CA LEU A 329 -1.02 77.38 39.72
C LEU A 329 -0.40 76.17 40.46
N GLN A 330 0.20 76.39 41.62
CA GLN A 330 0.72 75.30 42.46
C GLN A 330 -0.41 74.36 42.90
N GLN A 331 -1.57 74.89 43.29
CA GLN A 331 -2.72 74.09 43.71
C GLN A 331 -3.28 73.23 42.57
N GLU A 332 -3.26 73.70 41.32
CA GLU A 332 -3.65 72.90 40.15
C GLU A 332 -2.66 71.77 39.85
N LEU A 333 -1.35 72.04 39.94
CA LEU A 333 -0.32 71.03 39.80
C LEU A 333 -0.43 69.95 40.89
N ASP A 334 -0.76 70.36 42.11
CA ASP A 334 -0.95 69.43 43.23
C ASP A 334 -2.22 68.58 43.04
N LYS A 335 -3.36 69.15 42.64
CA LYS A 335 -4.60 68.38 42.28
C LYS A 335 -4.32 67.30 41.23
N SER A 336 -3.69 67.67 40.11
CA SER A 336 -3.28 66.71 39.06
C SER A 336 -2.30 65.64 39.58
N SER A 337 -1.47 65.99 40.56
CA SER A 337 -0.58 65.04 41.24
C SER A 337 -1.33 64.06 42.15
N GLU A 338 -2.52 64.40 42.64
CA GLU A 338 -3.38 63.52 43.45
C GLU A 338 -4.22 62.58 42.56
N GLU A 339 -4.75 63.07 41.45
CA GLU A 339 -5.47 62.27 40.45
C GLU A 339 -4.58 61.16 39.88
N ILE A 340 -3.36 61.49 39.47
CA ILE A 340 -2.36 60.51 39.01
C ILE A 340 -1.95 59.53 40.12
N ARG A 341 -2.02 59.93 41.40
CA ARG A 341 -1.75 59.05 42.54
C ARG A 341 -2.88 58.05 42.74
N SER A 342 -4.13 58.54 42.76
CA SER A 342 -5.36 57.73 42.85
C SER A 342 -5.42 56.67 41.74
N LEU A 343 -5.23 57.08 40.48
CA LEU A 343 -5.23 56.14 39.34
C LEU A 343 -4.10 55.10 39.42
N ARG A 344 -2.94 55.45 39.98
CA ARG A 344 -1.84 54.48 40.23
C ARG A 344 -2.17 53.51 41.36
N GLU A 345 -2.95 53.93 42.36
CA GLU A 345 -3.44 53.06 43.43
C GLU A 345 -4.52 52.10 42.89
N GLU A 346 -5.47 52.57 42.06
CA GLU A 346 -6.39 51.72 41.29
C GLU A 346 -5.63 50.68 40.42
N LEU A 347 -4.63 51.14 39.67
CA LEU A 347 -3.81 50.28 38.81
C LEU A 347 -3.06 49.20 39.62
N ASN A 348 -2.61 49.53 40.83
CA ASN A 348 -1.94 48.58 41.72
C ASN A 348 -2.93 47.57 42.33
N LEU A 349 -4.14 47.98 42.70
CA LEU A 349 -5.24 47.08 43.11
C LEU A 349 -5.64 46.11 41.98
N LEU A 350 -5.75 46.61 40.74
CA LEU A 350 -5.99 45.79 39.54
C LEU A 350 -4.83 44.82 39.23
N LYS A 351 -3.57 45.21 39.47
CA LYS A 351 -2.42 44.31 39.34
C LYS A 351 -2.36 43.27 40.45
N GLN A 352 -2.72 43.65 41.67
CA GLN A 352 -2.70 42.75 42.84
C GLN A 352 -3.76 41.66 42.72
N SER A 353 -4.99 42.02 42.31
CA SER A 353 -6.06 41.05 42.01
C SER A 353 -5.72 40.14 40.83
N LEU A 354 -5.02 40.64 39.79
CA LEU A 354 -4.50 39.78 38.72
C LEU A 354 -3.40 38.79 39.19
N SER A 355 -2.73 39.09 40.32
CA SER A 355 -1.64 38.29 40.86
C SER A 355 -2.05 37.27 41.93
N SER A 356 -3.21 37.45 42.57
CA SER A 356 -3.72 36.56 43.63
C SER A 356 -4.46 35.32 43.12
N GLY A 357 -4.78 35.24 41.83
CA GLY A 357 -5.35 34.06 41.17
C GLY A 357 -6.83 33.76 41.47
N GLU A 358 -7.41 34.38 42.51
CA GLU A 358 -8.82 34.21 42.88
C GLU A 358 -9.78 35.03 41.99
N VAL A 359 -10.03 34.56 40.77
CA VAL A 359 -11.17 35.05 39.95
C VAL A 359 -12.47 34.41 40.45
N ASN A 360 -12.89 34.77 41.67
CA ASN A 360 -14.26 34.54 42.11
C ASN A 360 -15.19 35.52 41.37
N GLY A 361 -16.30 34.99 40.84
CA GLY A 361 -17.10 35.70 39.83
C GLY A 361 -17.70 37.03 40.28
N VAL A 362 -17.46 38.09 39.51
CA VAL A 362 -18.22 39.35 39.60
C VAL A 362 -19.52 39.19 38.80
N PRO A 363 -20.70 39.49 39.38
CA PRO A 363 -21.97 39.36 38.68
C PRO A 363 -22.13 40.43 37.59
N ALA A 364 -22.81 40.06 36.50
CA ALA A 364 -23.18 40.99 35.44
C ALA A 364 -24.45 41.79 35.81
N HIS A 365 -24.53 43.01 35.29
CA HIS A 365 -25.68 43.94 35.32
C HIS A 365 -26.15 44.48 36.68
N GLU A 366 -25.78 45.72 36.97
CA GLU A 366 -26.77 46.78 37.26
C GLU A 366 -26.58 47.94 36.28
N GLU A 367 -27.68 48.56 35.84
CA GLU A 367 -27.67 49.68 34.90
C GLU A 367 -27.44 51.01 35.64
N VAL A 368 -26.24 51.60 35.52
CA VAL A 368 -26.00 52.99 35.92
C VAL A 368 -25.99 53.88 34.68
N GLN A 369 -26.93 54.82 34.62
CA GLN A 369 -27.17 55.67 33.46
C GLN A 369 -25.98 56.59 33.16
N SER A 370 -25.20 56.27 32.12
CA SER A 370 -24.20 57.18 31.54
C SER A 370 -24.90 58.36 30.86
N LYS A 371 -25.22 59.38 31.65
CA LYS A 371 -25.80 60.64 31.20
C LYS A 371 -24.81 61.37 30.30
N GLU A 372 -25.20 61.63 29.06
CA GLU A 372 -24.39 62.40 28.11
C GLU A 372 -24.02 63.77 28.70
N PHE A 373 -22.73 64.09 28.73
CA PHE A 373 -22.24 65.42 29.04
C PHE A 373 -21.18 65.83 28.03
N LEU A 374 -21.61 66.55 27.00
CA LEU A 374 -20.74 67.17 26.01
C LEU A 374 -19.94 68.31 26.68
N PRO A 375 -18.59 68.31 26.62
CA PRO A 375 -17.80 69.46 27.04
C PRO A 375 -18.11 70.66 26.12
N SER A 376 -18.52 71.78 26.71
CA SER A 376 -18.96 72.97 25.99
C SER A 376 -17.79 73.82 25.49
N THR A 377 -17.72 74.03 24.17
CA THR A 377 -16.70 74.85 23.49
C THR A 377 -16.91 76.36 23.68
N GLU A 378 -16.89 76.84 24.93
CA GLU A 378 -17.02 78.26 25.30
C GLU A 378 -15.87 78.79 26.16
N GLU A 379 -15.23 77.96 27.00
CA GLU A 379 -14.17 78.41 27.92
C GLU A 379 -12.87 78.82 27.21
N GLU A 380 -12.55 78.25 26.04
CA GLU A 380 -11.44 78.73 25.20
C GLU A 380 -11.74 80.10 24.57
N LYS A 381 -13.01 80.45 24.34
CA LYS A 381 -13.39 81.73 23.71
C LYS A 381 -13.27 82.88 24.70
N THR A 382 -13.73 82.68 25.94
CA THR A 382 -13.64 83.69 27.00
C THR A 382 -12.17 84.04 27.28
N LEU A 383 -11.30 83.04 27.46
CA LEU A 383 -9.86 83.24 27.63
C LEU A 383 -9.21 83.97 26.44
N LEU A 384 -9.60 83.67 25.20
CA LEU A 384 -9.06 84.35 24.02
C LEU A 384 -9.56 85.81 23.89
N THR A 385 -10.75 86.13 24.41
CA THR A 385 -11.22 87.53 24.52
C THR A 385 -10.56 88.28 25.68
N GLU A 386 -10.34 87.62 26.82
CA GLU A 386 -9.66 88.17 28.00
C GLU A 386 -8.22 88.57 27.64
N LEU A 387 -7.48 87.66 26.98
CA LEU A 387 -6.13 87.92 26.49
C LEU A 387 -6.07 89.03 25.43
N LYS A 388 -7.12 89.23 24.61
CA LYS A 388 -7.18 90.36 23.69
C LYS A 388 -7.39 91.68 24.41
N ALA A 389 -8.33 91.75 25.35
CA ALA A 389 -8.56 92.94 26.17
C ALA A 389 -7.32 93.34 26.98
N GLN A 390 -6.58 92.36 27.52
CA GLN A 390 -5.31 92.59 28.21
C GLN A 390 -4.21 93.13 27.27
N ASN A 391 -4.13 92.65 26.02
CA ASN A 391 -3.18 93.17 25.03
C ASN A 391 -3.54 94.58 24.52
N GLU A 392 -4.83 94.88 24.34
CA GLU A 392 -5.28 96.25 24.01
C GLU A 392 -5.03 97.23 25.17
N SER A 393 -5.24 96.79 26.42
CA SER A 393 -4.89 97.56 27.63
C SER A 393 -3.38 97.87 27.70
N LEU A 394 -2.52 96.90 27.41
CA LEU A 394 -1.07 97.10 27.37
C LEU A 394 -0.63 98.00 26.20
N LEU A 395 -1.30 97.94 25.04
CA LEU A 395 -1.06 98.88 23.94
C LEU A 395 -1.42 100.32 24.34
N ILE A 396 -2.57 100.54 25.00
CA ILE A 396 -2.97 101.87 25.49
C ILE A 396 -1.95 102.39 26.51
N GLN A 397 -1.48 101.56 27.44
CA GLN A 397 -0.46 101.96 28.42
C GLN A 397 0.89 102.31 27.76
N LEU A 398 1.28 101.63 26.68
CA LEU A 398 2.47 101.97 25.91
C LEU A 398 2.30 103.26 25.07
N GLU A 399 1.10 103.53 24.56
CA GLU A 399 0.78 104.77 23.85
C GLU A 399 0.71 105.98 24.82
N GLU A 400 0.21 105.78 26.04
CA GLU A 400 0.25 106.79 27.12
C GLU A 400 1.69 107.06 27.58
N LEU A 401 2.53 106.03 27.75
CA LEU A 401 3.95 106.21 28.10
C LEU A 401 4.73 106.92 26.98
N ARG A 402 4.45 106.61 25.70
CA ARG A 402 4.97 107.40 24.56
C ARG A 402 4.50 108.85 24.61
N SER A 403 3.23 109.08 24.90
CA SER A 403 2.64 110.42 24.99
C SER A 403 3.26 111.24 26.14
N GLN A 404 3.66 110.59 27.23
CA GLN A 404 4.34 111.23 28.37
C GLN A 404 5.84 111.46 28.11
N GLN A 405 6.52 110.63 27.31
CA GLN A 405 7.89 110.90 26.86
C GLN A 405 7.93 112.03 25.81
N ALA A 406 6.91 112.12 24.93
CA ALA A 406 6.78 113.18 23.93
C ALA A 406 6.56 114.61 24.49
N GLN A 407 6.47 114.78 25.82
CA GLN A 407 6.30 116.07 26.48
C GLN A 407 7.50 116.50 27.37
N ARG A 408 8.66 115.83 27.27
CA ARG A 408 9.86 116.21 28.07
C ARG A 408 11.08 116.71 27.30
N ASP A 409 11.20 116.43 26.00
CA ASP A 409 12.25 117.00 25.15
C ASP A 409 11.66 118.03 24.16
N GLY A 410 11.63 119.29 24.59
CA GLY A 410 11.00 120.39 23.85
C GLY A 410 11.34 121.78 24.38
N GLY A 411 12.60 121.99 24.80
CA GLY A 411 13.09 123.29 25.31
C GLY A 411 13.76 124.15 24.23
N ASP A 412 13.43 125.44 24.21
CA ASP A 412 13.92 126.41 23.21
C ASP A 412 15.44 126.61 23.17
N LEU A 413 15.98 126.82 21.96
CA LEU A 413 17.31 127.41 21.79
C LEU A 413 17.45 128.19 20.46
N ARG A 414 16.57 129.16 20.19
CA ARG A 414 16.70 130.00 18.96
C ARG A 414 16.18 131.46 19.00
N ALA A 415 16.40 132.19 20.09
CA ALA A 415 16.41 133.66 20.04
C ALA A 415 17.20 134.29 21.21
N LEU A 416 18.22 135.10 20.89
CA LEU A 416 18.42 136.47 21.39
C LEU A 416 19.82 136.98 21.00
N SER A 417 19.86 137.75 19.91
CA SER A 417 20.97 138.65 19.61
C SER A 417 20.66 140.01 20.23
N GLU A 418 21.21 140.32 21.41
CA GLU A 418 21.31 141.71 21.87
C GLU A 418 22.35 141.86 22.98
N ALA A 419 23.41 142.64 22.72
CA ALA A 419 24.41 143.03 23.72
C ALA A 419 24.98 144.40 23.35
N THR A 420 24.50 145.45 24.00
CA THR A 420 25.05 146.82 23.90
C THR A 420 25.85 147.20 25.15
N PRO A 421 26.90 148.04 25.04
CA PRO A 421 28.07 147.90 25.90
C PRO A 421 28.20 148.96 27.02
N VAL A 422 29.10 148.68 27.97
CA VAL A 422 29.61 149.66 28.94
C VAL A 422 30.70 150.55 28.29
N ALA A 423 30.83 151.77 28.79
CA ALA A 423 31.37 152.92 28.08
C ALA A 423 32.90 153.00 27.84
N VAL A 424 33.24 153.45 26.63
CA VAL A 424 34.28 154.45 26.28
C VAL A 424 35.77 154.13 26.57
N GLY A 425 36.51 153.98 25.46
CA GLY A 425 37.97 154.13 25.34
C GLY A 425 38.34 153.99 23.85
N ALA A 426 39.08 154.94 23.27
CA ALA A 426 39.25 155.03 21.82
C ALA A 426 40.66 154.63 21.36
N ASP A 427 40.77 153.54 20.61
CA ASP A 427 41.91 153.20 19.72
C ASP A 427 41.52 152.13 18.66
N THR A 428 40.25 152.12 18.23
CA THR A 428 39.59 150.97 17.60
C THR A 428 39.46 151.04 16.07
N LEU A 429 40.59 151.03 15.35
CA LEU A 429 40.61 150.77 13.89
C LEU A 429 41.55 149.65 13.45
N GLN A 430 42.64 149.36 14.18
CA GLN A 430 43.54 148.25 13.85
C GLN A 430 42.91 146.90 14.25
N ASP A 431 42.41 146.80 15.48
CA ASP A 431 41.90 145.55 16.06
C ASP A 431 40.65 145.02 15.38
N ILE A 432 39.81 145.88 14.81
CA ILE A 432 38.62 145.47 14.04
C ILE A 432 39.03 144.67 12.80
N SER A 433 40.16 145.02 12.17
CA SER A 433 40.70 144.25 11.04
C SER A 433 41.17 142.87 11.49
N VAL A 434 41.96 142.81 12.57
CA VAL A 434 42.53 141.55 13.11
C VAL A 434 41.43 140.62 13.64
N LEU A 435 40.38 141.15 14.26
CA LEU A 435 39.22 140.36 14.71
C LEU A 435 38.38 139.86 13.53
N LYS A 436 38.23 140.65 12.46
CA LYS A 436 37.52 140.23 11.25
C LYS A 436 38.28 139.16 10.47
N GLU A 437 39.61 139.27 10.43
CA GLU A 437 40.51 138.28 9.83
C GLU A 437 40.45 136.97 10.62
N LYS A 438 40.58 137.00 11.96
CA LYS A 438 40.41 135.82 12.82
C LYS A 438 39.02 135.21 12.78
N LEU A 439 37.97 136.01 12.59
CA LEU A 439 36.61 135.50 12.40
C LEU A 439 36.46 134.79 11.05
N GLN A 440 37.11 135.30 10.00
CA GLN A 440 37.17 134.64 8.69
C GLN A 440 37.99 133.34 8.76
N GLU A 441 39.14 133.32 9.45
CA GLU A 441 39.91 132.11 9.72
C GLU A 441 39.09 131.07 10.51
N SER A 442 38.38 131.51 11.56
CA SER A 442 37.48 130.65 12.36
C SER A 442 36.35 130.07 11.51
N MET A 443 35.70 130.88 10.67
CA MET A 443 34.63 130.42 9.78
C MET A 443 35.16 129.46 8.69
N ASN A 444 36.35 129.72 8.14
CA ASN A 444 37.01 128.81 7.20
C ASN A 444 37.40 127.47 7.88
N ALA A 445 37.86 127.52 9.14
CA ALA A 445 38.15 126.32 9.93
C ALA A 445 36.89 125.53 10.31
N GLN A 446 35.77 126.21 10.58
CA GLN A 446 34.46 125.57 10.77
C GLN A 446 33.96 124.89 9.49
N LEU A 447 34.11 125.53 8.32
CA LEU A 447 33.78 124.91 7.03
C LEU A 447 34.64 123.66 6.76
N ALA A 448 35.95 123.74 7.01
CA ALA A 448 36.84 122.58 6.88
C ALA A 448 36.45 121.44 7.84
N ALA A 449 36.14 121.74 9.11
CA ALA A 449 35.67 120.76 10.08
C ALA A 449 34.30 120.15 9.71
N GLU A 450 33.40 120.94 9.11
CA GLU A 450 32.15 120.42 8.56
C GLU A 450 32.38 119.49 7.36
N GLU A 451 33.35 119.79 6.49
CA GLU A 451 33.71 118.93 5.35
C GLU A 451 34.38 117.62 5.82
N GLU A 452 35.26 117.66 6.81
CA GLU A 452 35.80 116.47 7.47
C GLU A 452 34.69 115.64 8.14
N MET A 453 33.76 116.28 8.86
CA MET A 453 32.63 115.58 9.47
C MET A 453 31.65 114.99 8.43
N LYS A 454 31.46 115.63 7.28
CA LYS A 454 30.72 115.07 6.13
C LYS A 454 31.46 113.85 5.56
N HIS A 455 32.77 113.92 5.37
CA HIS A 455 33.58 112.78 4.91
C HIS A 455 33.59 111.61 5.91
N LEU A 456 33.66 111.88 7.22
CA LEU A 456 33.55 110.86 8.27
C LEU A 456 32.15 110.26 8.35
N SER A 457 31.10 111.05 8.13
CA SER A 457 29.72 110.56 7.98
C SER A 457 29.58 109.63 6.77
N ASP A 458 30.09 110.03 5.60
CA ASP A 458 30.08 109.21 4.39
C ASP A 458 30.88 107.91 4.54
N LEU A 459 32.03 107.95 5.21
CA LEU A 459 32.83 106.77 5.53
C LEU A 459 32.09 105.84 6.50
N ARG A 460 31.43 106.40 7.53
CA ARG A 460 30.58 105.64 8.45
C ARG A 460 29.38 105.01 7.74
N ASN A 461 28.72 105.73 6.83
CA ASN A 461 27.58 105.22 6.07
C ASN A 461 28.00 104.10 5.11
N LYS A 462 29.15 104.24 4.43
CA LYS A 462 29.73 103.16 3.60
C LYS A 462 30.16 101.94 4.43
N ALA A 463 30.66 102.16 5.66
CA ALA A 463 30.98 101.08 6.59
C ALA A 463 29.71 100.36 7.07
N LEU A 464 28.65 101.08 7.40
CA LEU A 464 27.35 100.52 7.78
C LEU A 464 26.73 99.70 6.63
N GLN A 465 26.67 100.24 5.41
CA GLN A 465 26.21 99.51 4.22
C GLN A 465 27.02 98.22 3.97
N LYS A 466 28.34 98.25 4.23
CA LYS A 466 29.19 97.06 4.10
C LYS A 466 28.95 96.03 5.21
N ILE A 467 28.69 96.48 6.44
CA ILE A 467 28.28 95.59 7.54
C ILE A 467 26.93 94.94 7.20
N GLU A 468 25.96 95.73 6.73
CA GLU A 468 24.60 95.31 6.38
C GLU A 468 24.62 94.24 5.26
N LEU A 469 25.40 94.46 4.19
CA LEU A 469 25.65 93.45 3.15
C LEU A 469 26.28 92.17 3.72
N LEU A 470 27.31 92.28 4.57
CA LEU A 470 27.97 91.12 5.18
C LEU A 470 27.04 90.35 6.13
N THR A 471 26.11 91.01 6.84
CA THR A 471 25.07 90.32 7.62
C THR A 471 24.10 89.56 6.72
N VAL A 472 23.68 90.12 5.57
CA VAL A 472 22.82 89.41 4.61
C VAL A 472 23.55 88.19 4.01
N GLU A 473 24.82 88.33 3.62
CA GLU A 473 25.63 87.20 3.14
C GLU A 473 25.81 86.09 4.20
N LEU A 474 25.97 86.46 5.47
CA LEU A 474 26.05 85.51 6.59
C LEU A 474 24.70 84.84 6.91
N GLU A 475 23.58 85.56 6.84
CA GLU A 475 22.24 85.00 7.02
C GLU A 475 21.86 84.06 5.87
N GLU A 476 22.18 84.42 4.62
CA GLU A 476 22.06 83.50 3.48
C GLU A 476 22.93 82.26 3.65
N GLY A 477 24.19 82.41 4.08
CA GLY A 477 25.11 81.30 4.34
C GLY A 477 24.60 80.37 5.43
N ARG A 478 24.13 80.94 6.55
CA ARG A 478 23.49 80.19 7.64
C ARG A 478 22.26 79.44 7.15
N LYS A 479 21.37 80.09 6.39
CA LYS A 479 20.15 79.47 5.87
C LYS A 479 20.46 78.31 4.91
N LYS A 480 21.43 78.49 4.00
CA LYS A 480 21.91 77.42 3.11
C LYS A 480 22.42 76.20 3.88
N LEU A 481 23.19 76.40 4.96
CA LEU A 481 23.64 75.32 5.84
C LEU A 481 22.50 74.66 6.63
N GLU A 482 21.52 75.44 7.09
CA GLU A 482 20.38 74.94 7.85
C GLU A 482 19.45 74.09 6.95
N ASP A 483 19.20 74.52 5.72
CA ASP A 483 18.42 73.79 4.73
C ASP A 483 19.18 72.56 4.19
N GLU A 484 20.50 72.64 4.04
CA GLU A 484 21.36 71.47 3.80
C GLU A 484 21.29 70.43 4.94
N THR A 485 21.20 70.89 6.19
CA THR A 485 21.14 70.03 7.37
C THR A 485 19.78 69.34 7.45
N LYS A 486 18.67 70.08 7.31
CA LYS A 486 17.32 69.50 7.17
C LYS A 486 17.28 68.44 6.06
N SER A 487 17.88 68.74 4.90
CA SER A 487 17.93 67.78 3.80
C SER A 487 18.86 66.58 4.03
N ARG A 488 19.76 66.61 5.02
CA ARG A 488 20.48 65.41 5.49
C ARG A 488 19.60 64.61 6.45
N ASP A 489 18.95 65.28 7.40
CA ASP A 489 18.10 64.65 8.42
C ASP A 489 16.87 63.97 7.80
N GLU A 490 16.24 64.59 6.80
CA GLU A 490 15.18 63.99 5.97
C GLU A 490 15.65 62.70 5.28
N LYS A 491 16.88 62.68 4.75
CA LYS A 491 17.46 61.50 4.09
C LYS A 491 17.77 60.39 5.10
N TYR A 492 18.22 60.73 6.31
CA TYR A 492 18.40 59.75 7.39
C TYR A 492 17.06 59.18 7.86
N ALA A 493 16.04 60.01 8.07
CA ALA A 493 14.68 59.56 8.40
C ALA A 493 14.08 58.68 7.30
N GLU A 494 14.30 59.00 6.01
CA GLU A 494 13.93 58.13 4.90
C GLU A 494 14.67 56.78 4.91
N LEU A 495 15.97 56.77 5.25
CA LEU A 495 16.77 55.55 5.34
C LEU A 495 16.31 54.67 6.50
N ASP A 496 16.07 55.23 7.68
CA ASP A 496 15.54 54.49 8.84
C ASP A 496 14.13 53.97 8.56
N ALA A 497 13.27 54.74 7.88
CA ALA A 497 11.96 54.26 7.44
C ALA A 497 12.08 53.10 6.42
N LYS A 498 13.08 53.12 5.54
CA LYS A 498 13.38 52.01 4.60
C LYS A 498 13.94 50.80 5.32
N PHE A 499 14.87 50.96 6.27
CA PHE A 499 15.41 49.89 7.11
C PHE A 499 14.32 49.25 7.98
N GLY A 500 13.46 50.04 8.63
CA GLY A 500 12.33 49.54 9.41
C GLY A 500 11.32 48.75 8.57
N ARG A 501 11.03 49.19 7.33
CA ARG A 501 10.21 48.42 6.37
C ARG A 501 10.90 47.12 5.93
N LEU A 502 12.22 47.15 5.68
CA LEU A 502 13.01 45.99 5.32
C LEU A 502 13.06 44.96 6.46
N GLN A 503 13.30 45.41 7.69
CA GLN A 503 13.37 44.57 8.88
C GLN A 503 12.00 43.95 9.22
N LYS A 504 10.89 44.69 9.07
CA LYS A 504 9.53 44.13 9.17
C LYS A 504 9.29 43.04 8.13
N ARG A 505 9.62 43.30 6.85
CA ARG A 505 9.48 42.31 5.76
C ARG A 505 10.38 41.08 5.97
N ALA A 506 11.59 41.26 6.50
CA ALA A 506 12.50 40.17 6.84
C ALA A 506 11.95 39.30 7.99
N LYS A 507 11.47 39.91 9.08
CA LYS A 507 10.79 39.19 10.17
C LYS A 507 9.57 38.42 9.67
N GLN A 508 8.74 39.06 8.84
CA GLN A 508 7.57 38.42 8.24
C GLN A 508 7.97 37.22 7.37
N ARG A 509 8.98 37.37 6.49
CA ARG A 509 9.43 36.25 5.64
C ARG A 509 10.09 35.12 6.45
N ILE A 510 10.74 35.44 7.58
CA ILE A 510 11.24 34.41 8.52
C ILE A 510 10.07 33.63 9.13
N GLN A 511 9.00 34.30 9.57
CA GLN A 511 7.79 33.63 10.07
C GLN A 511 7.07 32.81 8.99
N GLU A 512 6.98 33.33 7.76
CA GLU A 512 6.43 32.59 6.62
C GLU A 512 7.24 31.32 6.35
N VAL A 513 8.58 31.39 6.31
CA VAL A 513 9.45 30.23 6.09
C VAL A 513 9.43 29.25 7.28
N GLN A 514 9.27 29.74 8.51
CA GLN A 514 9.08 28.88 9.69
C GLN A 514 7.76 28.12 9.60
N LYS A 515 6.66 28.78 9.21
CA LYS A 515 5.38 28.10 8.98
C LYS A 515 5.43 27.14 7.79
N GLU A 516 6.01 27.55 6.66
CA GLU A 516 6.25 26.67 5.50
C GLU A 516 7.03 25.41 5.89
N LYS A 517 7.98 25.51 6.84
CA LYS A 517 8.69 24.36 7.42
C LYS A 517 7.78 23.51 8.32
N GLU A 518 7.03 24.12 9.24
CA GLU A 518 6.14 23.41 10.17
C GLU A 518 5.02 22.65 9.42
N ASP A 519 4.39 23.31 8.43
CA ASP A 519 3.38 22.71 7.55
C ASP A 519 3.99 21.55 6.72
N ALA A 520 5.25 21.63 6.32
CA ALA A 520 5.96 20.57 5.59
C ALA A 520 6.40 19.40 6.50
N GLU A 521 6.84 19.67 7.74
CA GLU A 521 7.15 18.64 8.73
C GLU A 521 5.89 17.87 9.15
N ALA A 522 4.76 18.55 9.32
CA ALA A 522 3.46 17.93 9.57
C ALA A 522 2.96 17.07 8.38
N GLN A 523 3.23 17.48 7.14
CA GLN A 523 2.97 16.65 5.97
C GLN A 523 3.89 15.42 5.90
N LEU A 524 5.16 15.57 6.29
CA LEU A 524 6.13 14.47 6.31
C LEU A 524 5.77 13.42 7.38
N THR A 525 5.38 13.83 8.59
CA THR A 525 4.92 12.89 9.64
C THR A 525 3.64 12.19 9.22
N ALA A 526 2.63 12.92 8.72
CA ALA A 526 1.38 12.33 8.24
C ALA A 526 1.58 11.38 7.04
N ALA A 527 2.59 11.63 6.18
CA ALA A 527 2.99 10.71 5.12
C ALA A 527 3.70 9.46 5.70
N GLY A 528 4.58 9.63 6.69
CA GLY A 528 5.24 8.55 7.42
C GLY A 528 4.26 7.62 8.15
N GLU A 529 3.26 8.19 8.82
CA GLU A 529 2.18 7.44 9.47
C GLU A 529 1.35 6.65 8.45
N LYS A 530 0.98 7.27 7.33
CA LYS A 530 0.27 6.57 6.23
C LYS A 530 1.12 5.46 5.63
N ALA A 531 2.43 5.65 5.47
CA ALA A 531 3.34 4.60 5.02
C ALA A 531 3.46 3.46 6.04
N ALA A 532 3.56 3.76 7.34
CA ALA A 532 3.59 2.75 8.40
C ALA A 532 2.27 1.97 8.49
N GLN A 533 1.13 2.64 8.34
CA GLN A 533 -0.19 1.99 8.25
C GLN A 533 -0.33 1.13 6.99
N ALA A 534 0.21 1.58 5.84
CA ALA A 534 0.20 0.81 4.61
C ALA A 534 1.10 -0.44 4.72
N LEU A 535 2.30 -0.32 5.29
CA LEU A 535 3.18 -1.45 5.58
C LEU A 535 2.59 -2.42 6.60
N SER A 536 1.90 -1.92 7.63
CA SER A 536 1.18 -2.76 8.60
C SER A 536 0.02 -3.52 7.95
N LYS A 537 -0.77 -2.87 7.08
CA LYS A 537 -1.81 -3.53 6.28
C LYS A 537 -1.25 -4.52 5.28
N GLN A 538 -0.13 -4.21 4.63
CA GLN A 538 0.56 -5.12 3.72
C GLN A 538 1.10 -6.33 4.48
N ALA A 539 1.68 -6.14 5.68
CA ALA A 539 2.13 -7.22 6.54
C ALA A 539 0.95 -8.09 6.98
N ALA A 540 -0.17 -7.50 7.40
CA ALA A 540 -1.39 -8.25 7.76
C ALA A 540 -1.97 -9.03 6.56
N LEU A 541 -2.00 -8.45 5.36
CA LEU A 541 -2.44 -9.13 4.13
C LEU A 541 -1.44 -10.19 3.64
N GLN A 542 -0.14 -10.01 3.89
CA GLN A 542 0.87 -11.03 3.63
C GLN A 542 0.74 -12.19 4.63
N ASP A 543 0.51 -11.88 5.90
CA ASP A 543 0.18 -12.83 6.97
C ASP A 543 -1.14 -13.56 6.69
N GLU A 544 -2.14 -12.89 6.11
CA GLU A 544 -3.41 -13.49 5.68
C GLU A 544 -3.27 -14.28 4.38
N LEU A 545 -2.40 -13.88 3.44
CA LEU A 545 -2.07 -14.68 2.26
C LEU A 545 -1.24 -15.90 2.63
N ASP A 546 -0.25 -15.76 3.51
CA ASP A 546 0.60 -16.85 3.93
C ASP A 546 -0.09 -17.73 4.98
N ARG A 547 -1.05 -17.21 5.77
CA ARG A 547 -2.06 -18.04 6.45
C ARG A 547 -3.00 -18.69 5.45
N SER A 548 -3.51 -17.97 4.47
CA SER A 548 -4.36 -18.52 3.42
C SER A 548 -3.57 -19.35 2.41
N ARG A 549 -2.26 -19.56 2.59
CA ARG A 549 -1.35 -20.52 1.92
C ARG A 549 -0.91 -21.66 2.80
N VAL A 550 -0.81 -21.39 4.10
CA VAL A 550 -0.75 -22.39 5.16
C VAL A 550 -2.07 -23.12 5.12
N GLN A 551 -3.19 -22.49 5.50
CA GLN A 551 -4.56 -22.90 5.20
C GLN A 551 -4.85 -23.08 3.72
N ALA A 552 -4.10 -22.49 2.76
CA ALA A 552 -4.41 -22.75 1.34
C ALA A 552 -4.45 -24.23 1.18
N GLY A 553 -3.54 -25.05 1.81
CA GLY A 553 -2.09 -25.23 1.51
C GLY A 553 -1.45 -26.63 1.34
N GLU A 554 -1.99 -27.76 1.76
CA GLU A 554 -3.19 -28.06 2.53
C GLU A 554 -3.44 -29.64 2.24
N ALA A 555 -4.57 -30.18 1.67
CA ALA A 555 -4.96 -31.63 1.61
C ALA A 555 -5.49 -32.28 0.30
N LEU A 556 -4.91 -33.33 -0.29
CA LEU A 556 -3.67 -34.03 -0.11
C LEU A 556 -3.69 -34.87 1.19
N ARG A 557 -3.13 -34.43 2.35
CA ARG A 557 -3.23 -35.24 3.59
C ARG A 557 -4.67 -35.52 4.07
N SER A 558 -5.65 -34.66 3.74
CA SER A 558 -7.08 -35.01 3.84
C SER A 558 -7.58 -35.61 2.53
N LEU A 559 -7.83 -34.85 1.45
CA LEU A 559 -8.50 -35.42 0.27
C LEU A 559 -7.72 -36.52 -0.49
N SER A 560 -6.38 -36.68 -0.42
CA SER A 560 -5.76 -37.96 -0.87
C SER A 560 -5.82 -39.06 0.17
N ALA A 561 -5.85 -38.77 1.47
CA ALA A 561 -6.20 -39.79 2.45
C ALA A 561 -7.64 -40.27 2.17
N GLU A 562 -8.59 -39.37 1.94
CA GLU A 562 -9.95 -39.70 1.54
C GLU A 562 -10.00 -40.39 0.16
N ARG A 563 -9.28 -39.94 -0.88
CA ARG A 563 -9.17 -40.67 -2.16
C ARG A 563 -8.50 -42.03 -1.97
N GLN A 564 -7.58 -42.21 -1.02
CA GLN A 564 -6.93 -43.47 -0.70
C GLN A 564 -7.87 -44.41 0.06
N GLU A 565 -8.63 -43.90 1.02
CA GLU A 565 -9.68 -44.62 1.73
C GLU A 565 -10.81 -45.02 0.77
N LEU A 566 -11.28 -44.12 -0.09
CA LEU A 566 -12.25 -44.40 -1.15
C LEU A 566 -11.71 -45.42 -2.16
N ARG A 567 -10.40 -45.44 -2.46
CA ARG A 567 -9.78 -46.52 -3.25
C ARG A 567 -9.78 -47.84 -2.49
N MET A 568 -9.48 -47.84 -1.19
CA MET A 568 -9.52 -49.05 -0.36
C MET A 568 -10.94 -49.61 -0.21
N THR A 569 -11.96 -48.77 0.02
CA THR A 569 -13.36 -49.22 0.11
C THR A 569 -13.90 -49.64 -1.25
N ASN A 570 -13.57 -48.94 -2.33
CA ASN A 570 -13.95 -49.35 -3.69
C ASN A 570 -13.30 -50.68 -4.11
N ASN A 571 -12.11 -51.01 -3.61
CA ASN A 571 -11.50 -52.32 -3.81
C ASN A 571 -12.20 -53.42 -3.00
N LYS A 572 -12.49 -53.19 -1.71
CA LYS A 572 -13.29 -54.12 -0.89
C LYS A 572 -14.67 -54.40 -1.50
N LEU A 573 -15.37 -53.37 -1.96
CA LEU A 573 -16.66 -53.52 -2.62
C LEU A 573 -16.56 -54.32 -3.94
N LYS A 574 -15.42 -54.29 -4.66
CA LYS A 574 -15.19 -55.18 -5.81
C LYS A 574 -14.98 -56.62 -5.36
N GLU A 575 -14.18 -56.84 -4.33
CA GLU A 575 -13.93 -58.17 -3.74
C GLU A 575 -15.24 -58.81 -3.27
N GLU A 576 -16.09 -58.05 -2.56
CA GLU A 576 -17.44 -58.45 -2.14
C GLU A 576 -18.39 -58.73 -3.34
N ILE A 577 -18.37 -57.88 -4.39
CA ILE A 577 -19.16 -58.10 -5.60
C ILE A 577 -18.69 -59.35 -6.36
N GLU A 578 -17.39 -59.64 -6.40
CA GLU A 578 -16.87 -60.86 -7.00
C GLU A 578 -17.19 -62.11 -6.16
N GLU A 579 -17.19 -62.02 -4.83
CA GLU A 579 -17.65 -63.12 -3.96
C GLU A 579 -19.15 -63.39 -4.13
N LEU A 580 -19.97 -62.34 -4.20
CA LEU A 580 -21.40 -62.43 -4.51
C LEU A 580 -21.66 -63.07 -5.87
N ARG A 581 -20.85 -62.76 -6.90
CA ARG A 581 -20.91 -63.43 -8.21
C ARG A 581 -20.58 -64.92 -8.10
N ARG A 582 -19.45 -65.28 -7.49
CA ARG A 582 -19.07 -66.69 -7.26
C ARG A 582 -20.15 -67.47 -6.51
N MET A 583 -20.83 -66.85 -5.54
CA MET A 583 -21.97 -67.45 -4.84
C MET A 583 -23.25 -67.55 -5.69
N LEU A 584 -23.46 -66.65 -6.66
CA LEU A 584 -24.57 -66.74 -7.60
C LEU A 584 -24.31 -67.86 -8.62
N ASP A 585 -23.13 -67.90 -9.23
CA ASP A 585 -22.71 -68.93 -10.19
C ASP A 585 -22.88 -70.35 -9.60
N ALA A 586 -22.48 -70.53 -8.34
CA ALA A 586 -22.66 -71.78 -7.60
C ALA A 586 -24.14 -72.14 -7.34
N LYS A 587 -25.00 -71.15 -7.09
CA LYS A 587 -26.45 -71.38 -6.94
C LYS A 587 -27.12 -71.71 -8.26
N GLU A 588 -26.72 -71.06 -9.36
CA GLU A 588 -27.22 -71.36 -10.70
C GLU A 588 -26.81 -72.76 -11.15
N HIS A 589 -25.57 -73.19 -10.85
CA HIS A 589 -25.12 -74.57 -11.08
C HIS A 589 -25.98 -75.59 -10.31
N ASN A 590 -26.19 -75.38 -9.02
CA ASN A 590 -27.02 -76.26 -8.18
C ASN A 590 -28.50 -76.29 -8.64
N LEU A 591 -29.03 -75.17 -9.14
CA LEU A 591 -30.37 -75.11 -9.74
C LEU A 591 -30.43 -75.85 -11.09
N ALA A 592 -29.39 -75.76 -11.92
CA ALA A 592 -29.31 -76.49 -13.18
C ALA A 592 -29.24 -78.01 -12.95
N GLU A 593 -28.45 -78.47 -11.97
CA GLU A 593 -28.43 -79.88 -11.57
C GLU A 593 -29.78 -80.33 -10.97
N SER A 594 -30.40 -79.51 -10.11
CA SER A 594 -31.73 -79.81 -9.56
C SER A 594 -32.79 -79.95 -10.67
N ARG A 595 -32.73 -79.12 -11.71
CA ARG A 595 -33.60 -79.21 -12.90
C ARG A 595 -33.32 -80.46 -13.73
N ARG A 596 -32.05 -80.85 -13.90
CA ARG A 596 -31.67 -82.11 -14.56
C ARG A 596 -32.29 -83.30 -13.83
N ILE A 597 -32.10 -83.39 -12.52
CA ILE A 597 -32.64 -84.47 -11.68
C ILE A 597 -34.18 -84.50 -11.73
N ALA A 598 -34.85 -83.33 -11.75
CA ALA A 598 -36.29 -83.27 -11.93
C ALA A 598 -36.73 -83.86 -13.29
N SER A 599 -36.08 -83.46 -14.40
CA SER A 599 -36.41 -83.99 -15.74
C SER A 599 -36.16 -85.50 -15.87
N GLU A 600 -35.14 -86.04 -15.19
CA GLU A 600 -34.88 -87.49 -15.12
C GLU A 600 -35.98 -88.23 -14.34
N LYS A 601 -36.61 -87.59 -13.34
CA LYS A 601 -37.77 -88.14 -12.63
C LYS A 601 -39.07 -88.02 -13.41
N ASP A 602 -39.29 -86.91 -14.12
CA ASP A 602 -40.46 -86.74 -15.00
C ASP A 602 -40.45 -87.78 -16.14
N GLN A 603 -39.28 -88.05 -16.73
CA GLN A 603 -39.12 -89.14 -17.70
C GLN A 603 -39.44 -90.51 -17.08
N MET A 604 -38.92 -90.81 -15.88
CA MET A 604 -39.21 -92.09 -15.19
C MET A 604 -40.70 -92.28 -14.90
N VAL A 605 -41.43 -91.20 -14.54
CA VAL A 605 -42.89 -91.23 -14.34
C VAL A 605 -43.63 -91.44 -15.67
N LEU A 606 -43.14 -90.86 -16.77
CA LEU A 606 -43.71 -91.07 -18.11
C LEU A 606 -43.49 -92.51 -18.61
N GLU A 607 -42.35 -93.12 -18.28
CA GLU A 607 -42.10 -94.55 -18.54
C GLU A 607 -43.01 -95.46 -17.70
N MET A 608 -43.18 -95.19 -16.41
CA MET A 608 -44.11 -95.92 -15.53
C MET A 608 -45.56 -95.83 -16.01
N THR A 609 -46.07 -94.63 -16.28
CA THR A 609 -47.47 -94.43 -16.73
C THR A 609 -47.76 -94.95 -18.14
N ASN A 610 -46.73 -95.33 -18.92
CA ASN A 610 -46.91 -96.09 -20.15
C ASN A 610 -46.99 -97.61 -19.87
N GLN A 611 -46.21 -98.12 -18.91
CA GLN A 611 -46.31 -99.52 -18.46
C GLN A 611 -47.68 -99.82 -17.84
N GLU A 612 -48.24 -98.88 -17.06
CA GLU A 612 -49.60 -98.99 -16.49
C GLU A 612 -50.67 -99.13 -17.58
N LYS A 613 -50.68 -98.25 -18.58
CA LYS A 613 -51.62 -98.32 -19.73
C LYS A 613 -51.48 -99.62 -20.53
N GLU A 614 -50.25 -100.12 -20.65
CA GLU A 614 -49.99 -101.42 -21.27
C GLU A 614 -50.60 -102.59 -20.48
N LEU A 615 -50.67 -102.50 -19.15
CA LEU A 615 -51.34 -103.49 -18.30
C LEU A 615 -52.86 -103.34 -18.36
N GLU A 616 -53.38 -102.10 -18.32
CA GLU A 616 -54.81 -101.81 -18.48
C GLU A 616 -55.35 -102.37 -19.80
N ALA A 617 -54.66 -102.15 -20.93
CA ALA A 617 -55.05 -102.70 -22.23
C ALA A 617 -55.06 -104.24 -22.26
N LYS A 618 -54.14 -104.89 -21.53
CA LYS A 618 -54.11 -106.37 -21.39
C LYS A 618 -55.28 -106.87 -20.54
N HIS A 619 -55.69 -106.13 -19.50
CA HIS A 619 -56.89 -106.42 -18.72
C HIS A 619 -58.18 -106.20 -19.51
N GLU A 620 -58.29 -105.14 -20.29
CA GLU A 620 -59.48 -104.81 -21.08
C GLU A 620 -59.73 -105.85 -22.19
N ALA A 621 -58.67 -106.32 -22.85
CA ALA A 621 -58.73 -107.45 -23.78
C ALA A 621 -59.25 -108.75 -23.10
N ALA A 622 -58.73 -109.09 -21.92
CA ALA A 622 -59.17 -110.28 -21.17
C ALA A 622 -60.65 -110.20 -20.72
N LEU A 623 -61.16 -109.00 -20.43
CA LEU A 623 -62.58 -108.76 -20.13
C LEU A 623 -63.46 -108.92 -21.38
N SER A 624 -62.97 -108.52 -22.57
CA SER A 624 -63.67 -108.75 -23.84
C SER A 624 -63.80 -110.24 -24.16
N ASP A 625 -62.70 -111.00 -24.05
CA ASP A 625 -62.68 -112.46 -24.24
C ASP A 625 -63.65 -113.21 -23.31
N LEU A 626 -63.80 -112.73 -22.07
CA LEU A 626 -64.74 -113.30 -21.09
C LEU A 626 -66.19 -113.01 -21.50
N LYS A 627 -66.46 -111.79 -21.97
CA LYS A 627 -67.79 -111.34 -22.41
C LYS A 627 -68.28 -112.09 -23.66
N GLU A 628 -67.41 -112.35 -24.63
CA GLU A 628 -67.78 -113.12 -25.83
C GLU A 628 -68.15 -114.57 -25.51
N LYS A 629 -67.43 -115.21 -24.57
CA LYS A 629 -67.75 -116.57 -24.08
C LYS A 629 -69.16 -116.62 -23.48
N HIS A 630 -69.46 -115.69 -22.57
CA HIS A 630 -70.76 -115.65 -21.89
C HIS A 630 -71.92 -115.34 -22.85
N GLN A 631 -71.67 -114.61 -23.94
CA GLN A 631 -72.70 -114.33 -24.95
C GLN A 631 -73.10 -115.57 -25.76
N LYS A 632 -72.21 -116.55 -25.97
CA LYS A 632 -72.52 -117.84 -26.63
C LYS A 632 -73.40 -118.73 -25.74
N GLU A 633 -73.10 -118.82 -24.45
CA GLU A 633 -73.89 -119.59 -23.46
C GLU A 633 -75.37 -119.12 -23.41
N VAL A 634 -75.61 -117.83 -23.65
CA VAL A 634 -76.95 -117.21 -23.66
C VAL A 634 -77.74 -117.49 -24.96
N GLU A 635 -77.09 -117.93 -26.04
CA GLU A 635 -77.79 -118.33 -27.28
C GLU A 635 -78.24 -119.79 -27.22
N ASP A 636 -77.40 -120.71 -26.73
CA ASP A 636 -77.75 -122.14 -26.57
C ASP A 636 -78.95 -122.34 -25.63
N LEU A 637 -79.01 -121.59 -24.52
CA LEU A 637 -80.11 -121.66 -23.55
C LEU A 637 -81.45 -121.12 -24.09
N LYS A 638 -81.45 -120.25 -25.10
CA LYS A 638 -82.70 -119.76 -25.72
C LYS A 638 -83.40 -120.84 -26.56
N GLY A 639 -82.68 -121.84 -27.07
CA GLY A 639 -83.25 -122.93 -27.85
C GLY A 639 -84.18 -123.86 -27.05
N GLN A 640 -84.08 -123.87 -25.72
CA GLN A 640 -84.77 -124.84 -24.85
C GLN A 640 -86.02 -124.28 -24.15
N MET A 641 -86.31 -122.98 -24.32
CA MET A 641 -87.39 -122.26 -23.61
C MET A 641 -88.77 -122.34 -24.29
N ALA A 642 -88.92 -123.08 -25.39
CA ALA A 642 -90.13 -123.07 -26.22
C ALA A 642 -91.35 -123.80 -25.61
N ASP A 643 -91.13 -124.87 -24.85
CA ASP A 643 -92.20 -125.79 -24.39
C ASP A 643 -92.69 -125.55 -22.94
N GLY A 644 -92.26 -124.45 -22.30
CA GLY A 644 -92.38 -124.23 -20.85
C GLY A 644 -93.60 -123.43 -20.33
N VAL A 645 -94.59 -123.10 -21.15
CA VAL A 645 -95.60 -122.04 -20.87
C VAL A 645 -96.66 -122.40 -19.79
N ALA A 646 -96.50 -123.52 -19.07
CA ALA A 646 -97.49 -124.04 -18.11
C ALA A 646 -97.46 -123.40 -16.69
N GLU A 647 -96.40 -122.68 -16.30
CA GLU A 647 -96.21 -122.21 -14.91
C GLU A 647 -96.75 -120.79 -14.62
N SER A 648 -97.50 -120.17 -15.55
CA SER A 648 -97.95 -118.76 -15.50
C SER A 648 -98.87 -118.36 -14.32
N ILE A 649 -99.19 -119.29 -13.40
CA ILE A 649 -100.09 -119.08 -12.26
C ILE A 649 -99.32 -118.61 -10.99
N LYS A 650 -98.00 -118.82 -10.90
CA LYS A 650 -97.18 -118.43 -9.73
C LYS A 650 -96.79 -116.94 -9.66
N LEU A 651 -97.06 -116.16 -10.72
CA LEU A 651 -96.62 -114.75 -10.82
C LEU A 651 -97.52 -113.73 -10.09
N ALA A 652 -98.69 -114.13 -9.60
CA ALA A 652 -99.61 -113.21 -8.92
C ALA A 652 -99.08 -112.76 -7.54
N GLU A 653 -98.41 -113.65 -6.80
CA GLU A 653 -97.98 -113.40 -5.42
C GLU A 653 -96.73 -112.51 -5.33
N THR A 654 -95.87 -112.53 -6.36
CA THR A 654 -94.65 -111.70 -6.40
C THR A 654 -94.94 -110.20 -6.51
N ILE A 655 -96.10 -109.81 -7.04
CA ILE A 655 -96.46 -108.40 -7.24
C ILE A 655 -96.72 -107.69 -5.90
N SER A 656 -97.40 -108.35 -4.95
CA SER A 656 -97.63 -107.80 -3.62
C SER A 656 -96.34 -107.67 -2.79
N ALA A 657 -95.38 -108.57 -2.97
CA ALA A 657 -94.08 -108.47 -2.30
C ALA A 657 -93.28 -107.22 -2.73
N LEU A 658 -93.36 -106.84 -4.01
CA LEU A 658 -92.67 -105.65 -4.55
C LEU A 658 -93.29 -104.33 -4.06
N GLN A 659 -94.60 -104.28 -3.82
CA GLN A 659 -95.28 -103.07 -3.31
C GLN A 659 -94.79 -102.68 -1.90
N GLY A 660 -94.54 -103.65 -1.02
CA GLY A 660 -93.97 -103.38 0.31
C GLY A 660 -92.53 -102.83 0.27
N ALA A 661 -91.74 -103.23 -0.73
CA ALA A 661 -90.36 -102.77 -0.91
C ALA A 661 -90.26 -101.32 -1.43
N ILE A 662 -91.32 -100.78 -2.04
CA ILE A 662 -91.38 -99.39 -2.53
C ILE A 662 -91.59 -98.43 -1.36
N ALA A 663 -92.59 -98.66 -0.51
CA ALA A 663 -92.86 -97.82 0.67
C ALA A 663 -91.65 -97.72 1.62
N ALA A 664 -90.89 -98.80 1.77
CA ALA A 664 -89.66 -98.83 2.57
C ALA A 664 -88.49 -98.01 1.96
N LYS A 665 -88.51 -97.73 0.66
CA LYS A 665 -87.55 -96.83 -0.01
C LYS A 665 -88.00 -95.37 0.04
N GLU A 666 -89.29 -95.11 -0.13
CA GLU A 666 -89.89 -93.77 -0.01
C GLU A 666 -89.63 -93.17 1.38
N SER A 667 -89.75 -93.97 2.45
CA SER A 667 -89.40 -93.55 3.82
C SER A 667 -87.94 -93.12 3.97
N LYS A 668 -86.99 -93.77 3.27
CA LYS A 668 -85.56 -93.43 3.36
C LYS A 668 -85.17 -92.24 2.50
N LEU A 669 -85.91 -91.95 1.43
CA LEU A 669 -85.75 -90.71 0.67
C LEU A 669 -86.13 -89.50 1.53
N ALA A 670 -87.27 -89.56 2.24
CA ALA A 670 -87.69 -88.49 3.13
C ALA A 670 -86.68 -88.17 4.25
N GLU A 671 -86.02 -89.20 4.82
CA GLU A 671 -84.95 -89.01 5.82
C GLU A 671 -83.70 -88.31 5.22
N LEU A 672 -83.34 -88.65 3.98
CA LEU A 672 -82.20 -88.03 3.27
C LEU A 672 -82.51 -86.60 2.80
N GLU A 673 -83.76 -86.31 2.41
CA GLU A 673 -84.22 -84.96 2.07
C GLU A 673 -84.26 -84.06 3.32
N ALA A 674 -84.65 -84.59 4.48
CA ALA A 674 -84.58 -83.87 5.75
C ALA A 674 -83.12 -83.58 6.18
N ALA A 675 -82.20 -84.53 6.04
CA ALA A 675 -80.79 -84.33 6.36
C ALA A 675 -80.10 -83.31 5.43
N SER A 676 -80.29 -83.46 4.12
CA SER A 676 -79.67 -82.59 3.12
C SER A 676 -80.21 -81.15 3.14
N SER A 677 -81.51 -80.95 3.37
CA SER A 677 -82.08 -79.59 3.53
C SER A 677 -81.53 -78.87 4.76
N GLY A 678 -81.32 -79.58 5.88
CA GLY A 678 -80.65 -79.02 7.06
C GLY A 678 -79.20 -78.59 6.79
N GLU A 679 -78.44 -79.39 6.02
CA GLU A 679 -77.09 -79.03 5.61
C GLU A 679 -77.06 -77.84 4.64
N VAL A 680 -77.98 -77.78 3.66
CA VAL A 680 -78.09 -76.64 2.75
C VAL A 680 -78.36 -75.33 3.50
N VAL A 681 -79.21 -75.34 4.53
CA VAL A 681 -79.43 -74.16 5.38
C VAL A 681 -78.18 -73.79 6.18
N ARG A 682 -77.45 -74.76 6.74
CA ARG A 682 -76.18 -74.53 7.46
C ARG A 682 -75.11 -73.94 6.55
N LEU A 683 -74.96 -74.46 5.33
CA LEU A 683 -74.03 -73.97 4.33
C LEU A 683 -74.41 -72.56 3.86
N GLY A 684 -75.70 -72.31 3.60
CA GLY A 684 -76.22 -70.98 3.27
C GLY A 684 -75.94 -69.94 4.36
N ALA A 685 -76.15 -70.29 5.63
CA ALA A 685 -75.81 -69.42 6.76
C ALA A 685 -74.30 -69.12 6.83
N SER A 686 -73.44 -70.11 6.59
CA SER A 686 -71.99 -69.90 6.53
C SER A 686 -71.54 -69.05 5.33
N LEU A 687 -72.25 -69.17 4.19
CA LEU A 687 -71.99 -68.37 3.00
C LEU A 687 -72.35 -66.89 3.21
N GLU A 688 -73.51 -66.59 3.82
CA GLU A 688 -73.89 -65.21 4.13
C GLU A 688 -73.00 -64.59 5.23
N ALA A 689 -72.53 -65.38 6.19
CA ALA A 689 -71.53 -64.94 7.15
C ALA A 689 -70.20 -64.56 6.46
N ALA A 690 -69.68 -65.43 5.59
CA ALA A 690 -68.45 -65.18 4.84
C ALA A 690 -68.57 -63.96 3.88
N LYS A 691 -69.74 -63.77 3.24
CA LYS A 691 -70.05 -62.56 2.46
C LYS A 691 -70.05 -61.30 3.33
N GLY A 692 -70.62 -61.37 4.53
CA GLY A 692 -70.63 -60.26 5.48
C GLY A 692 -69.21 -59.87 5.94
N GLU A 693 -68.35 -60.85 6.20
CA GLU A 693 -66.95 -60.61 6.52
C GLU A 693 -66.16 -60.03 5.34
N LEU A 694 -66.38 -60.53 4.13
CA LEU A 694 -65.76 -60.01 2.90
C LEU A 694 -66.17 -58.56 2.64
N LEU A 695 -67.46 -58.23 2.75
CA LEU A 695 -67.94 -56.84 2.63
C LEU A 695 -67.38 -55.91 3.71
N ARG A 696 -67.14 -56.41 4.94
CA ARG A 696 -66.47 -55.64 6.00
C ARG A 696 -65.01 -55.36 5.63
N LEU A 697 -64.28 -56.37 5.12
CA LEU A 697 -62.90 -56.23 4.67
C LEU A 697 -62.77 -55.28 3.48
N GLU A 698 -63.68 -55.33 2.50
CA GLU A 698 -63.74 -54.36 1.39
C GLU A 698 -63.98 -52.93 1.89
N GLN A 699 -64.87 -52.73 2.86
CA GLN A 699 -65.10 -51.41 3.47
C GLN A 699 -63.88 -50.91 4.26
N GLU A 700 -63.13 -51.79 4.91
CA GLU A 700 -61.90 -51.44 5.63
C GLU A 700 -60.76 -51.10 4.66
N GLN A 701 -60.54 -51.91 3.61
CA GLN A 701 -59.58 -51.59 2.55
C GLN A 701 -59.90 -50.29 1.80
N ASN A 702 -61.18 -49.98 1.58
CA ASN A 702 -61.58 -48.71 0.98
C ASN A 702 -61.32 -47.52 1.92
N LYS A 703 -61.62 -47.63 3.22
CA LYS A 703 -61.29 -46.59 4.22
C LYS A 703 -59.78 -46.38 4.36
N GLU A 704 -58.99 -47.46 4.30
CA GLU A 704 -57.53 -47.37 4.26
C GLU A 704 -57.06 -46.67 2.97
N ARG A 705 -57.59 -47.04 1.81
CA ARG A 705 -57.30 -46.40 0.52
C ARG A 705 -57.62 -44.90 0.53
N GLU A 706 -58.78 -44.51 1.07
CA GLU A 706 -59.17 -43.11 1.28
C GLU A 706 -58.19 -42.41 2.24
N GLY A 707 -57.78 -43.07 3.33
CA GLY A 707 -56.78 -42.59 4.27
C GLY A 707 -55.40 -42.37 3.65
N TRP A 708 -54.95 -43.29 2.78
CA TRP A 708 -53.72 -43.16 2.00
C TRP A 708 -53.82 -42.04 0.97
N GLN A 709 -54.91 -41.95 0.21
CA GLN A 709 -55.16 -40.86 -0.75
C GLN A 709 -55.20 -39.49 -0.06
N ALA A 710 -55.93 -39.37 1.05
CA ALA A 710 -55.99 -38.14 1.85
C ALA A 710 -54.67 -37.82 2.59
N SER A 711 -53.72 -38.76 2.62
CA SER A 711 -52.35 -38.52 3.10
C SER A 711 -51.41 -38.13 1.96
N LEU A 712 -51.57 -38.73 0.77
CA LEU A 712 -50.85 -38.36 -0.45
C LEU A 712 -51.18 -36.93 -0.88
N GLU A 713 -52.46 -36.53 -0.95
CA GLU A 713 -52.82 -35.14 -1.28
C GLU A 713 -52.33 -34.14 -0.22
N LYS A 714 -52.21 -34.54 1.06
CA LYS A 714 -51.58 -33.72 2.12
C LYS A 714 -50.06 -33.65 2.04
N LEU A 715 -49.41 -34.58 1.35
CA LEU A 715 -47.97 -34.53 1.07
C LEU A 715 -47.71 -33.73 -0.22
N LYS A 716 -48.54 -33.92 -1.24
CA LYS A 716 -48.51 -33.19 -2.51
C LYS A 716 -48.77 -31.69 -2.33
N THR A 717 -49.85 -31.30 -1.65
CA THR A 717 -50.12 -29.87 -1.33
C THR A 717 -49.03 -29.23 -0.47
N LYS A 718 -48.33 -30.02 0.37
CA LYS A 718 -47.13 -29.54 1.08
C LYS A 718 -45.95 -29.36 0.14
N LEU A 719 -45.67 -30.34 -0.72
CA LEU A 719 -44.61 -30.29 -1.71
C LEU A 719 -44.79 -29.06 -2.62
N GLU A 720 -45.98 -28.89 -3.20
CA GLU A 720 -46.38 -27.71 -3.99
C GLU A 720 -46.15 -26.40 -3.21
N SER A 721 -46.49 -26.35 -1.91
CA SER A 721 -46.24 -25.16 -1.08
C SER A 721 -44.76 -24.90 -0.79
N THR A 722 -43.93 -25.95 -0.66
CA THR A 722 -42.48 -25.81 -0.48
C THR A 722 -41.74 -25.49 -1.77
N GLU A 723 -42.23 -25.98 -2.91
CA GLU A 723 -41.74 -25.62 -4.25
C GLU A 723 -42.05 -24.15 -4.55
N GLN A 724 -43.25 -23.68 -4.22
CA GLN A 724 -43.61 -22.26 -4.33
C GLN A 724 -42.75 -21.37 -3.41
N ALA A 725 -42.50 -21.80 -2.17
CA ALA A 725 -41.63 -21.06 -1.24
C ALA A 725 -40.16 -21.01 -1.70
N LEU A 726 -39.64 -22.12 -2.22
CA LEU A 726 -38.29 -22.15 -2.83
C LEU A 726 -38.23 -21.23 -4.05
N HIS A 727 -39.22 -21.27 -4.94
CA HIS A 727 -39.25 -20.42 -6.12
C HIS A 727 -39.33 -18.92 -5.76
N GLN A 728 -40.06 -18.56 -4.69
CA GLN A 728 -40.06 -17.20 -4.15
C GLN A 728 -38.66 -16.80 -3.65
N GLN A 729 -37.97 -17.66 -2.91
CA GLN A 729 -36.59 -17.39 -2.46
C GLN A 729 -35.58 -17.34 -3.62
N GLU A 730 -35.77 -18.14 -4.68
CA GLU A 730 -34.96 -18.04 -5.91
C GLU A 730 -35.16 -16.70 -6.62
N VAL A 731 -36.40 -16.19 -6.69
CA VAL A 731 -36.71 -14.87 -7.26
C VAL A 731 -36.12 -13.75 -6.38
N GLU A 732 -36.36 -13.75 -5.07
CA GLU A 732 -35.82 -12.76 -4.13
C GLU A 732 -34.29 -12.73 -4.16
N THR A 733 -33.63 -13.89 -4.18
CA THR A 733 -32.16 -13.95 -4.26
C THR A 733 -31.62 -13.57 -5.63
N ALA A 734 -32.37 -13.79 -6.72
CA ALA A 734 -32.02 -13.27 -8.04
C ALA A 734 -32.17 -11.74 -8.11
N GLU A 735 -33.25 -11.17 -7.59
CA GLU A 735 -33.45 -9.72 -7.52
C GLU A 735 -32.34 -9.05 -6.71
N MET A 736 -32.03 -9.57 -5.50
CA MET A 736 -30.93 -9.07 -4.68
C MET A 736 -29.57 -9.17 -5.37
N ARG A 737 -29.30 -10.21 -6.17
CA ARG A 737 -28.10 -10.28 -7.03
C ARG A 737 -28.09 -9.19 -8.08
N THR A 738 -29.18 -8.97 -8.82
CA THR A 738 -29.24 -7.90 -9.84
C THR A 738 -29.07 -6.50 -9.26
N LEU A 739 -29.57 -6.25 -8.03
CA LEU A 739 -29.34 -5.00 -7.32
C LEU A 739 -27.85 -4.80 -7.01
N LEU A 740 -27.21 -5.81 -6.39
CA LEU A 740 -25.78 -5.78 -6.05
C LEU A 740 -24.89 -5.69 -7.29
N GLU A 741 -25.23 -6.38 -8.39
CA GLU A 741 -24.56 -6.26 -9.69
C GLU A 741 -24.69 -4.83 -10.24
N SER A 742 -25.87 -4.21 -10.14
CA SER A 742 -26.05 -2.80 -10.55
C SER A 742 -25.25 -1.82 -9.69
N GLU A 743 -25.05 -2.12 -8.40
CA GLU A 743 -24.23 -1.29 -7.51
C GLU A 743 -22.75 -1.48 -7.77
N LEU A 744 -22.27 -2.72 -7.93
CA LEU A 744 -20.91 -3.02 -8.34
C LEU A 744 -20.57 -2.34 -9.67
N GLU A 745 -21.50 -2.31 -10.63
CA GLU A 745 -21.29 -1.65 -11.91
C GLU A 745 -21.24 -0.12 -11.78
N LYS A 746 -22.12 0.50 -10.98
CA LYS A 746 -22.00 1.93 -10.60
C LYS A 746 -20.66 2.24 -9.92
N LYS A 747 -20.16 1.36 -9.06
CA LYS A 747 -18.85 1.51 -8.40
C LYS A 747 -17.68 1.34 -9.38
N ARG A 748 -17.75 0.40 -10.33
CA ARG A 748 -16.76 0.25 -11.42
C ARG A 748 -16.71 1.49 -12.31
N GLN A 749 -17.86 2.03 -12.68
CA GLN A 749 -17.94 3.28 -13.47
C GLN A 749 -17.36 4.47 -12.72
N ALA A 750 -17.65 4.61 -11.41
CA ALA A 750 -17.04 5.64 -10.57
C ALA A 750 -15.51 5.47 -10.40
N LEU A 751 -15.02 4.24 -10.25
CA LEU A 751 -13.58 3.93 -10.22
C LEU A 751 -12.90 4.23 -11.56
N SER A 752 -13.55 3.90 -12.69
CA SER A 752 -13.05 4.20 -14.03
C SER A 752 -12.98 5.70 -14.31
N ALA A 753 -13.98 6.47 -13.84
CA ALA A 753 -13.96 7.93 -13.90
C ALA A 753 -12.82 8.51 -13.06
N LEU A 754 -12.69 8.09 -11.79
CA LEU A 754 -11.60 8.52 -10.90
C LEU A 754 -10.21 8.16 -11.46
N GLN A 755 -10.08 7.00 -12.11
CA GLN A 755 -8.84 6.58 -12.75
C GLN A 755 -8.52 7.42 -14.02
N ALA A 756 -9.53 7.82 -14.80
CA ALA A 756 -9.35 8.77 -15.90
C ALA A 756 -8.98 10.17 -15.42
N GLU A 757 -9.59 10.65 -14.33
CA GLU A 757 -9.23 11.91 -13.66
C GLU A 757 -7.79 11.88 -13.12
N LEU A 758 -7.37 10.77 -12.49
CA LEU A 758 -5.99 10.58 -12.02
C LEU A 758 -4.97 10.59 -13.18
N VAL A 759 -5.29 9.96 -14.31
CA VAL A 759 -4.45 10.02 -15.52
C VAL A 759 -4.37 11.45 -16.05
N ALA A 760 -5.49 12.16 -16.16
CA ALA A 760 -5.52 13.55 -16.60
C ALA A 760 -4.74 14.50 -15.65
N ALA A 761 -4.82 14.28 -14.34
CA ALA A 761 -4.07 15.01 -13.33
C ALA A 761 -2.55 14.73 -13.43
N ASN A 762 -2.16 13.46 -13.64
CA ASN A 762 -0.76 13.09 -13.86
C ASN A 762 -0.19 13.70 -15.16
N GLU A 763 -0.98 13.74 -16.25
CA GLU A 763 -0.60 14.44 -17.47
C GLU A 763 -0.41 15.95 -17.24
N GLN A 764 -1.31 16.60 -16.48
CA GLN A 764 -1.16 18.01 -16.12
C GLN A 764 0.10 18.24 -15.26
N ALA A 765 0.36 17.37 -14.28
CA ALA A 765 1.56 17.43 -13.45
C ALA A 765 2.86 17.26 -14.28
N SER A 766 2.87 16.34 -15.26
CA SER A 766 3.99 16.19 -16.19
C SER A 766 4.21 17.47 -17.01
N ARG A 767 3.15 18.00 -17.64
CA ARG A 767 3.24 19.24 -18.44
C ARG A 767 3.77 20.42 -17.62
N VAL A 768 3.32 20.57 -16.37
CA VAL A 768 3.83 21.61 -15.46
C VAL A 768 5.29 21.37 -15.06
N ALA A 769 5.71 20.11 -14.88
CA ALA A 769 7.11 19.77 -14.62
C ALA A 769 8.01 20.07 -15.84
N ASP A 770 7.55 19.75 -17.05
CA ASP A 770 8.22 20.04 -18.31
C ASP A 770 8.33 21.55 -18.57
N ASP A 771 7.25 22.31 -18.35
CA ASP A 771 7.26 23.78 -18.43
C ASP A 771 8.22 24.41 -17.41
N LEU A 772 8.27 23.87 -16.18
CA LEU A 772 9.17 24.33 -15.12
C LEU A 772 10.63 23.95 -15.41
N ALA A 773 10.90 22.81 -16.04
CA ALA A 773 12.22 22.44 -16.56
C ALA A 773 12.64 23.36 -17.71
N ALA A 774 11.76 23.61 -18.67
CA ALA A 774 11.98 24.55 -19.77
C ALA A 774 12.14 26.00 -19.27
N TYR A 775 11.46 26.39 -18.19
CA TYR A 775 11.67 27.67 -17.51
C TYR A 775 13.05 27.74 -16.86
N LYS A 776 13.46 26.70 -16.10
CA LYS A 776 14.82 26.61 -15.52
C LYS A 776 15.91 26.72 -16.59
N VAL A 777 15.80 25.98 -17.69
CA VAL A 777 16.75 26.05 -18.81
C VAL A 777 16.78 27.45 -19.43
N ARG A 778 15.64 28.09 -19.67
CA ARG A 778 15.56 29.48 -20.16
C ARG A 778 16.17 30.49 -19.18
N ALA A 779 15.96 30.30 -17.88
CA ALA A 779 16.53 31.15 -16.84
C ALA A 779 18.06 31.01 -16.74
N TYR A 780 18.60 29.78 -16.75
CA TYR A 780 20.04 29.53 -16.79
C TYR A 780 20.69 30.07 -18.07
N ALA A 781 20.07 29.87 -19.23
CA ALA A 781 20.58 30.40 -20.50
C ALA A 781 20.58 31.94 -20.52
N LEU A 782 19.57 32.59 -19.92
CA LEU A 782 19.52 34.04 -19.77
C LEU A 782 20.55 34.56 -18.75
N LEU A 783 20.79 33.84 -17.66
CA LEU A 783 21.83 34.14 -16.68
C LEU A 783 23.22 34.06 -17.33
N GLN A 784 23.56 32.93 -17.94
CA GLN A 784 24.84 32.72 -18.64
C GLN A 784 25.04 33.75 -19.75
N ARG A 785 23.99 34.10 -20.49
CA ARG A 785 24.04 35.18 -21.48
C ARG A 785 24.32 36.53 -20.84
N LYS A 786 23.76 36.85 -19.68
CA LYS A 786 24.04 38.10 -18.96
C LYS A 786 25.42 38.12 -18.33
N GLU A 787 25.92 36.99 -17.84
CA GLU A 787 27.30 36.83 -17.38
C GLU A 787 28.29 37.03 -18.53
N ALA A 788 28.01 36.47 -19.72
CA ALA A 788 28.81 36.67 -20.92
C ALA A 788 28.74 38.10 -21.46
N GLU A 789 27.56 38.74 -21.47
CA GLU A 789 27.39 40.16 -21.83
C GLU A 789 28.15 41.08 -20.84
N LEU A 790 28.17 40.76 -19.54
CA LEU A 790 28.94 41.50 -18.52
C LEU A 790 30.45 41.24 -18.60
N ALA A 791 30.88 40.02 -18.96
CA ALA A 791 32.29 39.71 -19.21
C ALA A 791 32.79 40.48 -20.44
N ALA A 792 32.08 40.40 -21.56
CA ALA A 792 32.41 41.13 -22.78
C ALA A 792 32.40 42.66 -22.57
N ALA A 793 31.49 43.19 -21.73
CA ALA A 793 31.50 44.61 -21.37
C ALA A 793 32.77 45.01 -20.59
N LYS A 794 33.21 44.18 -19.63
CA LYS A 794 34.46 44.39 -18.89
C LYS A 794 35.69 44.27 -19.79
N ASP A 795 35.71 43.29 -20.69
CA ASP A 795 36.82 43.11 -21.63
C ASP A 795 36.93 44.30 -22.59
N VAL A 796 35.79 44.86 -23.04
CA VAL A 796 35.74 46.11 -23.83
C VAL A 796 36.17 47.33 -23.02
N GLU A 797 35.79 47.44 -21.75
CA GLU A 797 36.21 48.52 -20.86
C GLU A 797 37.72 48.47 -20.58
N VAL A 798 38.26 47.28 -20.29
CA VAL A 798 39.71 47.04 -20.12
C VAL A 798 40.46 47.29 -21.42
N ALA A 799 39.96 46.85 -22.57
CA ALA A 799 40.56 47.12 -23.87
C ALA A 799 40.55 48.63 -24.20
N ALA A 800 39.47 49.35 -23.89
CA ALA A 800 39.39 50.80 -24.08
C ALA A 800 40.35 51.56 -23.15
N ALA A 801 40.50 51.12 -21.89
CA ALA A 801 41.49 51.67 -20.96
C ALA A 801 42.94 51.41 -21.42
N GLN A 802 43.22 50.20 -21.94
CA GLN A 802 44.51 49.86 -22.54
C GLN A 802 44.76 50.66 -23.83
N GLU A 803 43.77 50.85 -24.70
CA GLU A 803 43.90 51.69 -25.90
C GLU A 803 44.15 53.15 -25.55
N ALA A 804 43.42 53.70 -24.56
CA ALA A 804 43.65 55.05 -24.04
C ALA A 804 45.08 55.20 -23.51
N SER A 805 45.53 54.30 -22.62
CA SER A 805 46.89 54.28 -22.10
C SER A 805 47.95 54.17 -23.21
N LEU A 806 47.74 53.30 -24.21
CA LEU A 806 48.62 53.18 -25.37
C LEU A 806 48.60 54.43 -26.27
N LYS A 807 47.47 55.15 -26.33
CA LYS A 807 47.31 56.39 -27.11
C LYS A 807 48.00 57.56 -26.42
N ASP A 808 47.96 57.62 -25.10
CA ASP A 808 48.67 58.61 -24.29
C ASP A 808 50.17 58.33 -24.25
N ALA A 809 50.60 57.09 -24.04
CA ALA A 809 52.01 56.70 -24.21
C ALA A 809 52.54 56.99 -25.63
N LYS A 810 51.72 56.83 -26.68
CA LYS A 810 52.06 57.25 -28.06
C LYS A 810 52.14 58.77 -28.22
N ARG A 811 51.30 59.55 -27.53
CA ARG A 811 51.35 61.02 -27.52
C ARG A 811 52.63 61.50 -26.82
N GLU A 812 52.93 60.96 -25.63
CA GLU A 812 54.15 61.26 -24.88
C GLU A 812 55.41 60.87 -25.68
N ALA A 813 55.44 59.68 -26.28
CA ALA A 813 56.55 59.28 -27.15
C ALA A 813 56.69 60.16 -28.39
N ALA A 814 55.59 60.68 -28.96
CA ALA A 814 55.64 61.62 -30.08
C ALA A 814 56.12 63.02 -29.65
N VAL A 815 55.72 63.50 -28.47
CA VAL A 815 56.23 64.74 -27.87
C VAL A 815 57.73 64.62 -27.58
N ALA A 816 58.15 63.58 -26.86
CA ALA A 816 59.56 63.33 -26.57
C ALA A 816 60.41 63.13 -27.84
N ALA A 817 59.85 62.53 -28.91
CA ALA A 817 60.52 62.45 -30.21
C ALA A 817 60.65 63.83 -30.88
N ALA A 818 59.60 64.67 -30.83
CA ALA A 818 59.63 66.03 -31.36
C ALA A 818 60.60 66.94 -30.58
N GLU A 819 60.64 66.83 -29.26
CA GLU A 819 61.61 67.51 -28.38
C GLU A 819 63.04 67.05 -28.69
N ARG A 820 63.28 65.74 -28.84
CA ARG A 820 64.58 65.18 -29.23
C ARG A 820 65.02 65.67 -30.62
N ASP A 821 64.12 65.78 -31.59
CA ASP A 821 64.45 66.30 -32.92
C ASP A 821 64.58 67.83 -32.95
N ALA A 822 63.87 68.57 -32.09
CA ALA A 822 64.07 70.00 -31.89
C ALA A 822 65.43 70.29 -31.23
N ALA A 823 65.79 69.55 -30.17
CA ALA A 823 67.10 69.62 -29.54
C ALA A 823 68.23 69.22 -30.52
N ARG A 824 68.01 68.20 -31.36
CA ARG A 824 68.95 67.83 -32.42
C ARG A 824 69.13 68.92 -33.47
N LYS A 825 68.06 69.60 -33.89
CA LYS A 825 68.13 70.77 -34.78
C LYS A 825 68.89 71.93 -34.14
N ALA A 826 68.53 72.32 -32.92
CA ALA A 826 69.22 73.38 -32.19
C ALA A 826 70.72 73.09 -31.99
N LEU A 827 71.10 71.83 -31.73
CA LEU A 827 72.50 71.41 -31.69
C LEU A 827 73.17 71.50 -33.07
N GLN A 828 72.49 71.10 -34.15
CA GLN A 828 73.03 71.18 -35.51
C GLN A 828 73.16 72.64 -35.99
N GLU A 829 72.20 73.49 -35.66
CA GLU A 829 72.22 74.94 -35.90
C GLU A 829 73.39 75.58 -35.13
N ALA A 830 73.53 75.29 -33.82
CA ALA A 830 74.65 75.75 -33.02
C ALA A 830 76.03 75.26 -33.55
N VAL A 831 76.12 74.00 -34.02
CA VAL A 831 77.33 73.50 -34.69
C VAL A 831 77.62 74.30 -35.96
N SER A 832 76.63 74.56 -36.82
CA SER A 832 76.82 75.37 -38.03
C SER A 832 77.18 76.84 -37.73
N GLU A 833 76.67 77.40 -36.63
CA GLU A 833 77.12 78.69 -36.09
C GLU A 833 78.58 78.65 -35.64
N TYR A 834 79.02 77.58 -34.98
CA TYR A 834 80.43 77.44 -34.60
C TYR A 834 81.33 77.19 -35.80
N GLU A 835 80.91 76.41 -36.80
CA GLU A 835 81.63 76.20 -38.06
C GLU A 835 81.77 77.50 -38.84
N THR A 836 80.71 78.30 -38.97
CA THR A 836 80.78 79.62 -39.63
C THR A 836 81.62 80.63 -38.84
N LYS A 837 81.54 80.64 -37.50
CA LYS A 837 82.45 81.44 -36.65
C LYS A 837 83.91 81.00 -36.75
N LEU A 838 84.18 79.69 -36.89
CA LEU A 838 85.52 79.14 -37.12
C LEU A 838 86.03 79.46 -38.53
N ALA A 839 85.19 79.37 -39.57
CA ALA A 839 85.54 79.77 -40.93
C ALA A 839 85.84 81.28 -41.01
N ALA A 840 85.03 82.13 -40.37
CA ALA A 840 85.28 83.56 -40.28
C ALA A 840 86.59 83.88 -39.52
N ARG A 841 86.90 83.14 -38.43
CA ARG A 841 88.19 83.21 -37.75
C ARG A 841 89.35 82.76 -38.65
N GLY A 842 89.15 81.71 -39.45
CA GLY A 842 90.13 81.21 -40.42
C GLY A 842 90.43 82.25 -41.51
N VAL A 843 89.40 82.87 -42.08
CA VAL A 843 89.57 83.98 -43.04
C VAL A 843 90.27 85.16 -42.38
N ALA A 844 89.87 85.59 -41.18
CA ALA A 844 90.53 86.68 -40.45
C ALA A 844 92.00 86.37 -40.09
N LEU A 845 92.33 85.09 -39.85
CA LEU A 845 93.70 84.63 -39.60
C LEU A 845 94.52 84.59 -40.89
N LEU A 846 93.95 84.17 -42.02
CA LEU A 846 94.60 84.26 -43.34
C LEU A 846 94.83 85.73 -43.76
N ASP A 847 93.88 86.61 -43.48
CA ASP A 847 94.02 88.06 -43.64
C ASP A 847 95.14 88.64 -42.76
N ALA A 848 95.24 88.19 -41.51
CA ALA A 848 96.31 88.59 -40.60
C ALA A 848 97.68 88.05 -41.05
N GLU A 849 97.75 86.79 -41.48
CA GLU A 849 98.94 86.19 -42.10
C GLU A 849 99.34 86.96 -43.36
N GLN A 850 98.40 87.34 -44.22
CA GLN A 850 98.72 88.10 -45.44
C GLN A 850 99.23 89.50 -45.10
N ARG A 851 98.63 90.19 -44.11
CA ARG A 851 99.15 91.46 -43.60
C ARG A 851 100.55 91.32 -43.00
N ILE A 852 100.85 90.19 -42.35
CA ILE A 852 102.20 89.86 -41.86
C ILE A 852 103.15 89.59 -43.03
N LYS A 853 102.75 88.81 -44.05
CA LYS A 853 103.55 88.56 -45.27
C LYS A 853 103.83 89.86 -46.03
N ASP A 854 102.83 90.72 -46.21
CA ASP A 854 102.98 92.05 -46.82
C ASP A 854 103.90 92.96 -45.99
N ALA A 855 103.83 92.89 -44.66
CA ALA A 855 104.71 93.63 -43.76
C ALA A 855 106.15 93.09 -43.80
N VAL A 856 106.35 91.78 -43.89
CA VAL A 856 107.65 91.13 -44.09
C VAL A 856 108.24 91.52 -45.44
N ILE A 857 107.47 91.47 -46.54
CA ILE A 857 107.90 91.91 -47.87
C ILE A 857 108.27 93.41 -47.84
N LYS A 858 107.51 94.27 -47.16
CA LYS A 858 107.87 95.69 -46.95
C LYS A 858 109.14 95.85 -46.11
N LEU A 859 109.39 94.97 -45.13
CA LEU A 859 110.62 94.94 -44.34
C LEU A 859 111.81 94.43 -45.16
N GLU A 860 111.61 93.48 -46.06
CA GLU A 860 112.64 92.97 -46.98
C GLU A 860 112.96 93.98 -48.07
N VAL A 861 111.96 94.69 -48.61
CA VAL A 861 112.17 95.82 -49.54
C VAL A 861 112.88 96.98 -48.86
N THR A 862 112.50 97.37 -47.63
CA THR A 862 113.22 98.45 -46.92
C THR A 862 114.60 98.02 -46.44
N LYS A 863 114.83 96.76 -46.07
CA LYS A 863 116.18 96.20 -45.88
C LYS A 863 116.99 96.22 -47.17
N ALA A 864 116.42 95.80 -48.30
CA ALA A 864 117.09 95.81 -49.59
C ALA A 864 117.42 97.24 -50.06
N GLN A 865 116.54 98.20 -49.78
CA GLN A 865 116.80 99.63 -49.98
C GLN A 865 117.92 100.13 -49.09
N MET A 866 117.89 99.87 -47.77
CA MET A 866 118.97 100.27 -46.87
C MET A 866 120.31 99.59 -47.19
N VAL A 867 120.31 98.35 -47.69
CA VAL A 867 121.51 97.65 -48.15
C VAL A 867 122.00 98.20 -49.50
N ALA A 868 121.10 98.53 -50.43
CA ALA A 868 121.46 99.17 -51.70
C ALA A 868 122.01 100.59 -51.47
N GLU A 869 121.38 101.38 -50.60
CA GLU A 869 121.89 102.66 -50.12
C GLU A 869 123.23 102.47 -49.41
N GLN A 870 123.37 101.50 -48.50
CA GLN A 870 124.65 101.21 -47.82
C GLN A 870 125.75 100.88 -48.83
N VAL A 871 125.47 100.06 -49.84
CA VAL A 871 126.42 99.71 -50.91
C VAL A 871 126.71 100.91 -51.81
N GLU A 872 125.75 101.79 -52.08
CA GLU A 872 126.00 103.03 -52.82
C GLU A 872 126.83 104.03 -51.99
N TRP A 873 126.54 104.19 -50.69
CA TRP A 873 127.34 104.99 -49.77
C TRP A 873 128.75 104.41 -49.61
N GLN A 874 128.91 103.09 -49.55
CA GLN A 874 130.20 102.40 -49.52
C GLN A 874 130.94 102.58 -50.86
N SER A 875 130.30 102.41 -52.02
CA SER A 875 130.93 102.61 -53.32
C SER A 875 131.33 104.08 -53.53
N ARG A 876 130.50 105.04 -53.14
CA ARG A 876 130.84 106.47 -53.15
C ARG A 876 131.96 106.79 -52.17
N LEU A 877 131.98 106.17 -50.98
CA LEU A 877 133.07 106.30 -50.02
C LEU A 877 134.37 105.69 -50.58
N GLU A 878 134.31 104.53 -51.22
CA GLU A 878 135.46 103.88 -51.86
C GLU A 878 135.99 104.64 -53.07
N GLU A 879 135.13 105.28 -53.88
CA GLU A 879 135.55 106.20 -54.96
C GLU A 879 136.18 107.49 -54.41
N VAL A 880 135.58 108.07 -53.36
CA VAL A 880 136.13 109.24 -52.66
C VAL A 880 137.46 108.88 -51.99
N GLU A 881 137.56 107.73 -51.33
CA GLU A 881 138.80 107.21 -50.78
C GLU A 881 139.81 106.84 -51.86
N ALA A 882 139.43 106.26 -53.00
CA ALA A 882 140.36 105.93 -54.07
C ALA A 882 140.93 107.20 -54.73
N THR A 883 140.08 108.20 -54.94
CA THR A 883 140.53 109.52 -55.44
C THR A 883 141.34 110.29 -54.38
N TRP A 884 141.04 110.13 -53.09
CA TRP A 884 141.90 110.63 -52.00
C TRP A 884 143.19 109.84 -51.83
N ARG A 885 143.21 108.52 -52.02
CA ARG A 885 144.41 107.65 -51.98
C ARG A 885 145.34 108.00 -53.14
N LEU A 886 144.82 108.10 -54.37
CA LEU A 886 145.61 108.56 -55.53
C LEU A 886 146.11 110.01 -55.37
N ARG A 887 145.32 110.90 -54.77
CA ARG A 887 145.79 112.25 -54.39
C ARG A 887 146.84 112.20 -53.29
N HIS A 888 146.66 111.35 -52.28
CA HIS A 888 147.58 111.17 -51.16
C HIS A 888 148.90 110.62 -51.68
N GLU A 889 148.93 109.52 -52.43
CA GLU A 889 150.15 108.99 -53.05
C GLU A 889 150.84 110.02 -53.97
N SER A 890 150.07 110.79 -54.75
CA SER A 890 150.62 111.86 -55.60
C SER A 890 151.14 113.08 -54.83
N LEU A 891 150.60 113.37 -53.64
CA LEU A 891 151.07 114.43 -52.74
C LEU A 891 152.19 113.94 -51.83
N GLU A 892 152.15 112.70 -51.37
CA GLU A 892 153.11 112.04 -50.50
C GLU A 892 154.38 111.70 -51.25
N GLY A 893 154.32 111.34 -52.53
CA GLY A 893 155.49 111.28 -53.41
C GLY A 893 156.17 112.65 -53.51
N LYS A 894 155.42 113.71 -53.82
CA LYS A 894 155.95 115.10 -53.87
C LYS A 894 156.50 115.56 -52.52
N VAL A 895 155.82 115.23 -51.43
CA VAL A 895 156.23 115.55 -50.05
C VAL A 895 157.44 114.73 -49.64
N LYS A 896 157.61 113.48 -50.07
CA LYS A 896 158.82 112.68 -49.81
C LYS A 896 160.02 113.20 -50.60
N ASP A 897 159.83 113.54 -51.86
CA ASP A 897 160.92 113.96 -52.77
C ASP A 897 161.41 115.40 -52.51
N THR A 898 160.54 116.34 -52.10
CA THR A 898 160.94 117.70 -51.75
C THR A 898 160.85 117.96 -50.24
N VAL A 899 159.63 117.93 -49.68
CA VAL A 899 159.37 118.42 -48.32
C VAL A 899 160.03 117.57 -47.23
N GLN A 900 160.24 116.27 -47.41
CA GLN A 900 160.89 115.43 -46.39
C GLN A 900 162.41 115.61 -46.38
N ALA A 901 163.02 116.11 -47.46
CA ALA A 901 164.40 116.58 -47.43
C ALA A 901 164.52 117.88 -46.61
N ASP A 902 163.51 118.76 -46.68
CA ASP A 902 163.41 119.97 -45.86
C ASP A 902 163.08 119.64 -44.40
N LEU A 903 162.05 118.85 -44.12
CA LEU A 903 161.65 118.47 -42.76
C LEU A 903 162.72 117.63 -42.03
N ARG A 904 163.58 116.88 -42.73
CA ARG A 904 164.73 116.19 -42.09
C ARG A 904 165.85 117.15 -41.67
N ARG A 905 165.81 118.41 -42.11
CA ARG A 905 166.65 119.51 -41.61
C ARG A 905 166.03 120.07 -40.34
N GLU A 906 164.79 120.54 -40.44
CA GLU A 906 164.05 121.17 -39.32
C GLU A 906 163.82 120.20 -38.15
N TYR A 907 163.53 118.92 -38.41
CA TYR A 907 163.38 117.91 -37.37
C TYR A 907 164.71 117.59 -36.67
N LYS A 908 165.88 117.80 -37.30
CA LYS A 908 167.16 117.70 -36.60
C LYS A 908 167.42 118.88 -35.65
N GLU A 909 166.88 120.05 -35.97
CA GLU A 909 166.90 121.21 -35.09
C GLU A 909 165.93 120.98 -33.91
N LEU A 910 164.70 120.53 -34.19
CA LEU A 910 163.69 120.25 -33.15
C LEU A 910 164.01 119.02 -32.25
N LEU A 911 164.75 118.02 -32.75
CA LEU A 911 165.17 116.88 -31.93
C LEU A 911 166.15 117.31 -30.82
N SER A 912 166.99 118.31 -31.08
CA SER A 912 167.85 118.95 -30.07
C SER A 912 167.03 119.54 -28.92
N ASP A 913 165.87 120.13 -29.24
CA ASP A 913 164.97 120.69 -28.24
C ASP A 913 164.24 119.59 -27.45
N TYR A 914 163.82 118.51 -28.12
CA TYR A 914 163.10 117.40 -27.48
C TYR A 914 163.98 116.50 -26.59
N GLU A 915 165.24 116.25 -26.95
CA GLU A 915 166.16 115.48 -26.10
C GLU A 915 166.44 116.14 -24.74
N ASN A 916 166.15 117.44 -24.60
CA ASN A 916 166.15 118.12 -23.30
C ASN A 916 164.95 117.74 -22.43
N VAL A 917 163.75 117.60 -23.01
CA VAL A 917 162.51 117.30 -22.28
C VAL A 917 162.41 115.82 -21.89
N LYS A 918 162.88 114.90 -22.74
CA LYS A 918 162.76 113.44 -22.46
C LYS A 918 163.51 113.03 -21.17
N ARG A 919 164.62 113.70 -20.87
CA ARG A 919 165.39 113.54 -19.61
C ARG A 919 164.62 113.92 -18.34
N GLU A 920 163.54 114.69 -18.45
CA GLU A 920 162.67 115.06 -17.33
C GLU A 920 161.57 114.00 -17.09
N PHE A 921 161.15 113.29 -18.15
CA PHE A 921 160.00 112.38 -18.11
C PHE A 921 160.34 110.92 -17.78
N GLU A 922 161.55 110.45 -18.09
CA GLU A 922 161.91 109.04 -17.86
C GLU A 922 161.98 108.68 -16.36
N SER A 923 162.10 109.66 -15.46
CA SER A 923 162.00 109.45 -14.01
C SER A 923 160.58 109.14 -13.49
N PHE A 924 159.53 109.28 -14.31
CA PHE A 924 158.14 109.10 -13.85
C PHE A 924 157.52 107.73 -14.15
N ARG A 925 158.12 106.88 -15.01
CA ARG A 925 157.55 105.56 -15.35
C ARG A 925 158.08 104.40 -14.52
N GLU A 926 159.15 104.58 -13.73
CA GLU A 926 159.74 103.54 -12.85
C GLU A 926 158.82 103.02 -11.71
N MET A 927 157.51 103.29 -11.74
CA MET A 927 156.61 103.18 -10.58
C MET A 927 155.25 102.48 -10.84
N VAL A 928 154.93 102.03 -12.07
CA VAL A 928 153.54 101.63 -12.42
C VAL A 928 153.37 100.17 -12.87
N ASP A 929 154.23 99.65 -13.75
CA ASP A 929 153.84 98.49 -14.59
C ASP A 929 153.96 97.10 -13.90
N GLU A 930 154.43 97.02 -12.65
CA GLU A 930 154.75 95.75 -11.94
C GLU A 930 153.52 94.97 -11.39
N MET A 931 152.28 95.35 -11.75
CA MET A 931 151.07 94.98 -11.00
C MET A 931 150.05 94.07 -11.73
N ILE A 932 150.33 93.58 -12.96
CA ILE A 932 149.24 93.14 -13.89
C ILE A 932 149.23 91.65 -14.31
N GLU A 933 150.35 90.91 -14.32
CA GLU A 933 150.49 89.68 -15.17
C GLU A 933 149.76 88.38 -14.72
N ASP A 934 149.09 88.35 -13.56
CA ASP A 934 148.86 87.08 -12.86
C ASP A 934 147.60 86.24 -13.21
N LYS A 935 146.59 86.77 -13.93
CA LYS A 935 145.21 86.21 -13.81
C LYS A 935 144.73 85.11 -14.79
N ASP A 936 145.16 85.10 -16.06
CA ASP A 936 144.35 84.46 -17.12
C ASP A 936 144.74 83.00 -17.45
N LYS A 937 144.20 82.00 -16.73
CA LYS A 937 144.72 80.60 -16.69
C LYS A 937 143.61 79.50 -16.76
N GLU A 938 143.82 78.32 -16.16
CA GLU A 938 143.07 77.03 -16.41
C GLU A 938 141.54 77.07 -16.14
N ILE A 939 140.74 76.64 -17.14
CA ILE A 939 139.27 76.40 -17.10
C ILE A 939 138.84 75.15 -17.95
N SER A 940 139.73 74.55 -18.74
CA SER A 940 139.37 73.94 -20.04
C SER A 940 139.18 72.41 -20.05
N ARG A 941 138.44 71.79 -19.10
CA ARG A 941 138.70 70.35 -18.78
C ARG A 941 137.54 69.38 -18.43
N LEU A 942 136.25 69.70 -18.63
CA LEU A 942 135.13 68.90 -18.06
C LEU A 942 133.99 68.53 -19.03
N LEU A 943 134.26 68.28 -20.32
CA LEU A 943 133.21 68.11 -21.35
C LEU A 943 133.05 66.70 -21.97
N GLU A 944 133.71 65.67 -21.45
CA GLU A 944 133.77 64.35 -22.07
C GLU A 944 132.73 63.32 -21.51
N ASP A 945 132.07 62.62 -22.45
CA ASP A 945 131.60 61.23 -22.40
C ASP A 945 130.57 60.79 -21.31
N ASN A 946 129.23 60.87 -21.45
CA ASN A 946 128.26 60.58 -22.55
C ASN A 946 127.65 59.15 -22.55
N SER A 947 126.41 59.05 -23.03
CA SER A 947 125.75 57.91 -23.71
C SER A 947 124.96 56.81 -22.93
N THR A 948 123.65 56.74 -23.28
CA THR A 948 122.82 55.55 -23.63
C THR A 948 122.86 54.23 -22.83
N LEU A 949 121.67 53.64 -22.56
CA LEU A 949 121.36 52.25 -23.02
C LEU A 949 119.91 51.72 -22.92
N HIS A 950 119.08 52.16 -21.97
CA HIS A 950 117.86 51.41 -21.55
C HIS A 950 116.68 51.37 -22.55
N LYS A 951 116.80 50.52 -23.58
CA LYS A 951 115.72 50.07 -24.46
C LYS A 951 114.92 48.91 -23.85
N SER A 952 113.60 48.97 -24.08
CA SER A 952 112.73 47.85 -24.50
C SER A 952 112.31 46.72 -23.54
N LEU A 953 111.05 46.32 -23.77
CA LEU A 953 110.43 44.99 -23.60
C LEU A 953 110.27 44.41 -22.18
N GLN A 954 109.02 44.38 -21.71
CA GLN A 954 108.52 43.41 -20.74
C GLN A 954 107.06 43.02 -21.12
N GLN A 955 106.69 41.75 -20.96
CA GLN A 955 105.44 41.15 -21.50
C GLN A 955 104.72 40.28 -20.42
N GLN A 956 103.49 39.83 -20.68
CA GLN A 956 102.45 39.42 -19.69
C GLN A 956 102.47 37.93 -19.21
N GLN A 957 101.74 37.65 -18.11
CA GLN A 957 101.49 36.36 -17.39
C GLN A 957 100.13 36.46 -16.59
N GLU A 958 99.42 35.47 -15.99
CA GLU A 958 99.24 33.99 -16.05
C GLU A 958 97.96 33.56 -15.23
N ASP A 959 97.83 32.29 -14.79
CA ASP A 959 96.94 31.70 -13.73
C ASP A 959 95.44 31.34 -14.04
N THR A 960 94.76 30.31 -13.46
CA THR A 960 94.64 29.75 -12.05
C THR A 960 94.26 28.21 -11.95
N LYS A 961 93.88 27.62 -10.78
CA LYS A 961 93.88 26.12 -10.44
C LYS A 961 92.82 25.55 -9.38
N SER A 962 92.30 24.30 -9.57
CA SER A 962 91.90 23.11 -8.67
C SER A 962 90.84 23.00 -7.47
N GLN A 963 90.10 21.82 -7.37
CA GLN A 963 89.57 20.99 -6.17
C GLN A 963 88.20 21.28 -5.37
N GLU A 964 87.40 20.43 -4.59
CA GLU A 964 87.18 18.95 -4.28
C GLU A 964 85.93 18.49 -3.34
N ASN A 965 85.57 17.16 -3.24
CA ASN A 965 84.96 16.26 -2.13
C ASN A 965 83.41 15.97 -1.75
N THR A 966 83.07 15.14 -0.68
CA THR A 966 81.88 14.17 -0.53
C THR A 966 81.39 13.66 0.92
N VAL A 967 80.21 12.92 1.13
CA VAL A 967 79.83 11.81 2.17
C VAL A 967 78.36 11.70 2.88
N GLN A 968 77.64 10.51 2.86
CA GLN A 968 76.62 9.71 3.73
C GLN A 968 75.40 10.30 4.62
N THR A 969 74.42 9.66 5.40
CA THR A 969 73.95 8.27 5.90
C THR A 969 72.50 8.09 6.65
N SER A 970 71.78 6.91 6.62
CA SER A 970 70.92 6.13 7.66
C SER A 970 69.40 6.37 8.15
N GLU A 971 68.76 5.41 8.93
CA GLU A 971 67.29 5.13 9.31
C GLU A 971 66.97 4.94 10.88
N PRO A 972 65.90 4.26 11.51
CA PRO A 972 64.49 3.71 11.28
C PRO A 972 63.43 4.06 12.47
N LYS A 973 62.36 3.37 13.06
CA LYS A 973 61.49 2.10 13.00
C LYS A 973 60.21 2.03 14.00
N SER A 974 59.25 1.05 13.88
CA SER A 974 58.31 0.35 14.91
C SER A 974 56.99 1.02 15.52
N GLN A 975 55.95 0.44 16.26
CA GLN A 975 55.22 -0.88 16.57
C GLN A 975 53.94 -0.72 17.56
N VAL A 976 52.88 -1.62 17.66
CA VAL A 976 51.86 -1.86 18.82
C VAL A 976 50.78 -3.03 18.61
N VAL A 977 49.92 -3.45 19.62
CA VAL A 977 49.21 -4.79 19.81
C VAL A 977 47.79 -4.81 20.54
N ASP A 978 47.02 -5.94 20.47
CA ASP A 978 45.68 -6.34 21.07
C ASP A 978 45.66 -6.93 22.54
N ALA A 979 44.63 -6.75 23.40
CA ALA A 979 43.36 -7.52 23.73
C ALA A 979 43.41 -8.64 24.83
N SER A 980 42.28 -8.95 25.51
CA SER A 980 42.25 -9.75 26.79
C SER A 980 40.88 -10.38 27.16
N ASP A 981 40.86 -11.61 27.71
CA ASP A 981 39.66 -12.34 28.20
C ASP A 981 39.84 -12.95 29.61
N ALA A 982 38.84 -12.81 30.50
CA ALA A 982 38.83 -13.46 31.84
C ALA A 982 37.46 -13.66 32.51
N ALA A 983 36.37 -13.03 32.03
CA ALA A 983 35.08 -13.00 32.74
C ALA A 983 34.18 -14.24 32.55
N SER A 984 34.63 -15.23 31.76
CA SER A 984 33.75 -16.23 31.14
C SER A 984 33.09 -17.25 32.09
N MET A 985 33.61 -17.50 33.29
CA MET A 985 33.33 -18.78 33.97
C MET A 985 32.06 -18.80 34.84
N VAL A 986 31.60 -17.66 35.36
CA VAL A 986 30.33 -17.58 36.13
C VAL A 986 29.13 -17.58 35.19
N ALA A 987 29.23 -16.87 34.05
CA ALA A 987 28.17 -16.78 33.04
C ALA A 987 27.73 -18.14 32.50
N LEU A 988 28.62 -19.13 32.44
CA LEU A 988 28.35 -20.47 31.90
C LEU A 988 27.26 -21.24 32.67
N ALA A 989 27.12 -21.03 33.98
CA ALA A 989 26.16 -21.79 34.81
C ALA A 989 24.71 -21.30 34.60
N GLU A 990 24.48 -19.99 34.68
CA GLU A 990 23.17 -19.39 34.43
C GLU A 990 22.74 -19.58 32.96
N HIS A 991 23.71 -19.47 32.03
CA HIS A 991 23.50 -19.75 30.61
C HIS A 991 23.00 -21.18 30.37
N GLN A 992 23.44 -22.17 31.16
CA GLN A 992 23.03 -23.57 30.98
C GLN A 992 21.58 -23.85 31.43
N ILE A 993 21.10 -23.18 32.50
CA ILE A 993 19.69 -23.25 32.91
C ILE A 993 18.80 -22.55 31.87
N LEU A 994 19.23 -21.36 31.40
CA LEU A 994 18.58 -20.67 30.28
C LEU A 994 18.55 -21.52 29.01
N LEU A 995 19.60 -22.29 28.71
CA LEU A 995 19.64 -23.18 27.54
C LEU A 995 18.61 -24.29 27.60
N LEU A 996 18.37 -24.88 28.78
CA LEU A 996 17.39 -25.96 28.94
C LEU A 996 15.94 -25.43 28.87
N ALA A 997 15.65 -24.30 29.53
CA ALA A 997 14.35 -23.64 29.40
C ALA A 997 14.09 -23.19 27.95
N ARG A 998 15.11 -22.62 27.28
CA ARG A 998 15.05 -22.25 25.86
C ARG A 998 14.83 -23.47 24.97
N GLN A 999 15.53 -24.59 25.19
CA GLN A 999 15.29 -25.83 24.43
C GLN A 999 13.87 -26.39 24.63
N GLN A 1000 13.28 -26.23 25.81
CA GLN A 1000 11.93 -26.73 26.06
C GLN A 1000 10.88 -25.85 25.40
N ALA A 1001 11.01 -24.52 25.51
CA ALA A 1001 10.23 -23.58 24.73
C ALA A 1001 10.40 -23.79 23.22
N GLN A 1002 11.63 -24.04 22.73
CA GLN A 1002 11.89 -24.36 21.32
C GLN A 1002 11.19 -25.65 20.87
N ARG A 1003 11.16 -26.72 21.68
CA ARG A 1003 10.41 -27.95 21.33
C ARG A 1003 8.90 -27.73 21.31
N GLU A 1004 8.37 -26.94 22.25
CA GLU A 1004 6.94 -26.60 22.30
C GLU A 1004 6.55 -25.65 21.15
N GLU A 1005 7.47 -24.76 20.75
CA GLU A 1005 7.33 -23.92 19.57
C GLU A 1005 7.46 -24.75 18.27
N GLU A 1006 8.43 -25.63 18.14
CA GLU A 1006 8.59 -26.59 17.02
C GLU A 1006 7.33 -27.47 16.88
N VAL A 1007 6.76 -27.98 17.98
CA VAL A 1007 5.49 -28.73 17.96
C VAL A 1007 4.31 -27.83 17.56
N SER A 1008 4.31 -26.55 17.95
CA SER A 1008 3.28 -25.59 17.58
C SER A 1008 3.40 -25.15 16.11
N GLN A 1009 4.63 -24.97 15.61
CA GLN A 1009 4.95 -24.74 14.20
C GLN A 1009 4.62 -25.98 13.38
N CYS A 1010 4.92 -27.19 13.86
CA CYS A 1010 4.49 -28.45 13.23
C CYS A 1010 2.96 -28.61 13.23
N ARG A 1011 2.24 -28.16 14.27
CA ARG A 1011 0.77 -28.14 14.26
C ARG A 1011 0.21 -27.10 13.29
N ARG A 1012 0.79 -25.90 13.23
CA ARG A 1012 0.48 -24.90 12.19
C ARG A 1012 0.94 -25.31 10.79
N HIS A 1013 1.89 -26.25 10.66
CA HIS A 1013 2.32 -26.85 9.39
C HIS A 1013 1.57 -28.16 9.07
N ILE A 1014 0.86 -28.73 10.04
CA ILE A 1014 -0.15 -29.76 9.84
C ILE A 1014 -1.44 -29.10 9.38
N GLN A 1015 -1.84 -28.01 10.03
CA GLN A 1015 -2.72 -26.95 9.52
C GLN A 1015 -2.04 -26.04 8.46
N ALA A 1016 -0.94 -26.52 7.87
CA ALA A 1016 -0.46 -26.08 6.56
C ALA A 1016 -0.37 -27.22 5.53
N LEU A 1017 -0.70 -28.48 5.85
CA LEU A 1017 -0.98 -29.51 4.80
C LEU A 1017 -2.31 -30.33 5.06
N GLN A 1018 -3.50 -29.70 5.27
CA GLN A 1018 -4.93 -30.12 5.17
C GLN A 1018 -6.07 -29.40 4.26
N GLU A 1019 -5.85 -28.42 3.33
CA GLU A 1019 -6.65 -27.78 2.17
C GLU A 1019 -6.05 -27.22 0.75
N GLU A 1020 -4.76 -27.04 0.21
CA GLU A 1020 -4.32 -26.50 -1.17
C GLU A 1020 -3.84 -27.63 -1.98
N ILE A 1021 -3.10 -28.47 -1.31
CA ILE A 1021 -3.01 -29.84 -1.67
C ILE A 1021 -4.53 -30.36 -1.70
N ALA A 1022 -5.58 -29.57 -1.26
CA ALA A 1022 -7.00 -29.50 -1.74
C ALA A 1022 -7.50 -28.30 -2.64
N GLU A 1023 -6.97 -27.07 -2.63
CA GLU A 1023 -7.21 -26.01 -3.64
C GLU A 1023 -6.71 -26.50 -5.00
N LEU A 1024 -5.49 -27.02 -5.11
CA LEU A 1024 -5.02 -27.99 -6.11
C LEU A 1024 -5.94 -29.24 -6.26
N GLU A 1025 -6.83 -29.62 -5.33
CA GLU A 1025 -7.94 -30.54 -5.68
C GLU A 1025 -9.07 -29.82 -6.43
N ARG A 1026 -9.44 -28.60 -6.07
CA ARG A 1026 -10.34 -27.74 -6.84
C ARG A 1026 -9.74 -27.45 -8.23
N GLU A 1027 -8.45 -27.11 -8.32
CA GLU A 1027 -7.71 -26.95 -9.57
C GLU A 1027 -7.50 -28.27 -10.28
N ASN A 1028 -7.24 -29.41 -9.63
CA ASN A 1028 -7.13 -30.70 -10.32
C ASN A 1028 -8.49 -31.15 -10.88
N ARG A 1029 -9.60 -30.82 -10.22
CA ARG A 1029 -10.97 -30.96 -10.76
C ARG A 1029 -11.19 -30.00 -11.94
N LEU A 1030 -10.77 -28.74 -11.82
CA LEU A 1030 -10.88 -27.73 -12.89
C LEU A 1030 -10.01 -28.06 -14.11
N HIS A 1031 -8.75 -28.46 -13.91
CA HIS A 1031 -7.84 -28.99 -14.92
C HIS A 1031 -8.39 -30.27 -15.55
N SER A 1032 -9.04 -31.15 -14.79
CA SER A 1032 -9.72 -32.33 -15.37
C SER A 1032 -10.90 -31.92 -16.27
N GLN A 1033 -11.67 -30.89 -15.89
CA GLN A 1033 -12.74 -30.33 -16.73
C GLN A 1033 -12.18 -29.62 -17.98
N GLN A 1034 -11.13 -28.82 -17.83
CA GLN A 1034 -10.43 -28.18 -18.94
C GLN A 1034 -9.79 -29.20 -19.88
N GLU A 1035 -9.18 -30.27 -19.36
CA GLU A 1035 -8.60 -31.35 -20.16
C GLU A 1035 -9.70 -32.15 -20.89
N GLN A 1036 -10.88 -32.34 -20.30
CA GLN A 1036 -12.05 -32.91 -20.98
C GLN A 1036 -12.51 -32.02 -22.13
N LEU A 1037 -12.75 -30.72 -21.88
CA LEU A 1037 -13.15 -29.74 -22.88
C LEU A 1037 -12.11 -29.61 -24.01
N LEU A 1038 -10.81 -29.60 -23.68
CA LEU A 1038 -9.74 -29.57 -24.69
C LEU A 1038 -9.62 -30.89 -25.46
N LYS A 1039 -9.85 -32.05 -24.84
CA LYS A 1039 -9.94 -33.34 -25.56
C LYS A 1039 -11.15 -33.40 -26.49
N GLU A 1040 -12.27 -32.83 -26.09
CA GLU A 1040 -13.46 -32.70 -26.94
C GLU A 1040 -13.22 -31.73 -28.09
N GLU A 1041 -12.58 -30.58 -27.86
CA GLU A 1041 -12.27 -29.64 -28.93
C GLU A 1041 -11.17 -30.14 -29.88
N VAL A 1042 -10.16 -30.85 -29.38
CA VAL A 1042 -9.21 -31.59 -30.25
C VAL A 1042 -9.95 -32.65 -31.08
N ARG A 1043 -10.92 -33.36 -30.53
CA ARG A 1043 -11.79 -34.27 -31.31
C ARG A 1043 -12.66 -33.51 -32.32
N ASN A 1044 -13.16 -32.31 -32.00
CA ASN A 1044 -13.94 -31.48 -32.91
C ASN A 1044 -13.08 -30.99 -34.10
N LEU A 1045 -11.86 -30.54 -33.81
CA LEU A 1045 -10.87 -30.11 -34.81
C LEU A 1045 -10.36 -31.29 -35.64
N GLU A 1046 -10.12 -32.46 -35.05
CA GLU A 1046 -9.84 -33.70 -35.80
C GLU A 1046 -11.00 -34.07 -36.72
N ARG A 1047 -12.25 -34.01 -36.24
CA ARG A 1047 -13.44 -34.24 -37.05
C ARG A 1047 -13.58 -33.19 -38.17
N ALA A 1048 -13.21 -31.93 -37.93
CA ALA A 1048 -13.20 -30.87 -38.93
C ALA A 1048 -12.13 -31.14 -40.01
N HIS A 1049 -10.88 -31.36 -39.62
CA HIS A 1049 -9.78 -31.62 -40.54
C HIS A 1049 -10.01 -32.88 -41.40
N LYS A 1050 -10.64 -33.91 -40.84
CA LYS A 1050 -11.05 -35.12 -41.58
C LYS A 1050 -12.21 -34.86 -42.55
N ARG A 1051 -13.07 -33.85 -42.32
CA ARG A 1051 -14.10 -33.39 -43.27
C ARG A 1051 -13.50 -32.58 -44.42
N ASP A 1052 -12.47 -31.78 -44.17
CA ASP A 1052 -11.80 -30.96 -45.20
C ASP A 1052 -11.16 -31.81 -46.32
N GLY A 1053 -10.78 -33.05 -46.01
CA GLY A 1053 -10.21 -34.00 -46.97
C GLY A 1053 -11.23 -34.81 -47.80
N VAL A 1054 -12.53 -34.58 -47.64
CA VAL A 1054 -13.58 -35.36 -48.32
C VAL A 1054 -13.87 -34.79 -49.71
N ASP A 1055 -13.87 -35.65 -50.74
CA ASP A 1055 -14.41 -35.26 -52.05
C ASP A 1055 -15.92 -35.02 -51.96
N MET A 1056 -16.29 -33.74 -52.02
CA MET A 1056 -17.68 -33.28 -52.06
C MET A 1056 -18.44 -33.83 -53.28
N THR A 1057 -17.77 -34.23 -54.35
CA THR A 1057 -18.39 -34.88 -55.52
C THR A 1057 -18.86 -36.29 -55.17
N TYR A 1058 -18.00 -37.09 -54.53
CA TYR A 1058 -18.35 -38.41 -54.02
C TYR A 1058 -19.44 -38.36 -52.94
N LEU A 1059 -19.32 -37.44 -51.98
CA LEU A 1059 -20.35 -37.22 -50.95
C LEU A 1059 -21.70 -36.81 -51.57
N LYS A 1060 -21.70 -35.88 -52.54
CA LYS A 1060 -22.90 -35.49 -53.30
C LYS A 1060 -23.53 -36.70 -54.00
N ASN A 1061 -22.73 -37.56 -54.62
CA ASN A 1061 -23.24 -38.76 -55.30
C ASN A 1061 -23.84 -39.79 -54.32
N ILE A 1062 -23.31 -39.89 -53.10
CA ILE A 1062 -23.90 -40.72 -52.04
C ILE A 1062 -25.21 -40.12 -51.51
N ILE A 1063 -25.27 -38.80 -51.30
CA ILE A 1063 -26.49 -38.11 -50.85
C ILE A 1063 -27.58 -38.14 -51.94
N LEU A 1064 -27.21 -38.03 -53.23
CA LEU A 1064 -28.14 -38.25 -54.33
C LEU A 1064 -28.68 -39.68 -54.31
N LYS A 1065 -27.82 -40.70 -54.19
CA LYS A 1065 -28.28 -42.10 -54.04
C LYS A 1065 -29.19 -42.31 -52.83
N LEU A 1066 -28.88 -41.73 -51.68
CA LEU A 1066 -29.72 -41.78 -50.48
C LEU A 1066 -31.15 -41.26 -50.76
N ILE A 1067 -31.26 -40.18 -51.54
CA ILE A 1067 -32.53 -39.56 -51.92
C ILE A 1067 -33.23 -40.35 -53.05
N GLU A 1068 -32.48 -40.98 -53.95
CA GLU A 1068 -32.98 -41.76 -55.09
C GLU A 1068 -33.44 -43.18 -54.71
N THR A 1069 -32.76 -43.86 -53.78
CA THR A 1069 -33.06 -45.25 -53.38
C THR A 1069 -33.73 -45.38 -52.02
N GLY A 1070 -33.56 -44.39 -51.12
CA GLY A 1070 -34.09 -44.44 -49.75
C GLY A 1070 -33.34 -45.42 -48.82
N GLU A 1071 -32.18 -45.94 -49.22
CA GLU A 1071 -31.40 -46.96 -48.49
C GLU A 1071 -30.62 -46.36 -47.30
N VAL A 1072 -31.33 -45.74 -46.35
CA VAL A 1072 -30.74 -45.02 -45.21
C VAL A 1072 -29.84 -45.92 -44.37
N GLU A 1073 -30.23 -47.15 -44.09
CA GLU A 1073 -29.44 -48.07 -43.26
C GLU A 1073 -28.07 -48.43 -43.87
N ALA A 1074 -27.98 -48.50 -45.20
CA ALA A 1074 -26.73 -48.81 -45.90
C ALA A 1074 -25.84 -47.58 -46.11
N LEU A 1075 -26.45 -46.40 -46.36
CA LEU A 1075 -25.74 -45.20 -46.76
C LEU A 1075 -25.45 -44.23 -45.59
N LEU A 1076 -26.26 -44.23 -44.53
CA LEU A 1076 -26.02 -43.41 -43.32
C LEU A 1076 -24.69 -43.75 -42.63
N PRO A 1077 -24.24 -45.01 -42.49
CA PRO A 1077 -22.91 -45.31 -41.95
C PRO A 1077 -21.77 -44.75 -42.82
N VAL A 1078 -21.94 -44.74 -44.15
CA VAL A 1078 -20.96 -44.18 -45.09
C VAL A 1078 -20.93 -42.66 -44.99
N ILE A 1079 -22.10 -42.01 -44.93
CA ILE A 1079 -22.22 -40.56 -44.73
C ILE A 1079 -21.63 -40.15 -43.37
N GLY A 1080 -21.92 -40.89 -42.30
CA GLY A 1080 -21.38 -40.65 -40.97
C GLY A 1080 -19.87 -40.86 -40.88
N LEU A 1081 -19.31 -41.78 -41.67
CA LEU A 1081 -17.85 -41.96 -41.79
C LEU A 1081 -17.19 -40.82 -42.58
N LEU A 1082 -17.81 -40.35 -43.66
CA LEU A 1082 -17.30 -39.22 -44.46
C LEU A 1082 -17.41 -37.90 -43.68
N LEU A 1083 -18.58 -37.59 -43.14
CA LEU A 1083 -18.83 -36.38 -42.35
C LEU A 1083 -18.35 -36.46 -40.89
N GLN A 1084 -17.76 -37.58 -40.49
CA GLN A 1084 -17.18 -37.81 -39.16
C GLN A 1084 -18.18 -37.52 -38.02
N PHE A 1085 -19.39 -38.06 -38.12
CA PHE A 1085 -20.43 -37.90 -37.11
C PHE A 1085 -19.99 -38.45 -35.75
N SER A 1086 -20.36 -37.78 -34.66
CA SER A 1086 -20.23 -38.35 -33.31
C SER A 1086 -21.14 -39.58 -33.13
N PRO A 1087 -20.86 -40.44 -32.13
CA PRO A 1087 -21.76 -41.53 -31.77
C PRO A 1087 -23.19 -41.07 -31.39
N GLU A 1088 -23.36 -39.81 -31.01
CA GLU A 1088 -24.65 -39.20 -30.66
C GLU A 1088 -25.37 -38.60 -31.88
N GLU A 1089 -24.61 -38.07 -32.85
CA GLU A 1089 -25.12 -37.63 -34.15
C GLU A 1089 -25.62 -38.85 -34.96
N LEU A 1090 -24.84 -39.94 -35.00
CA LEU A 1090 -25.25 -41.20 -35.62
C LEU A 1090 -26.50 -41.81 -34.99
N LYS A 1091 -26.57 -41.85 -33.64
CA LYS A 1091 -27.79 -42.30 -32.93
C LYS A 1091 -28.99 -41.44 -33.32
N ARG A 1092 -28.92 -40.12 -33.17
CA ARG A 1092 -30.01 -39.20 -33.53
C ARG A 1092 -30.50 -39.39 -34.97
N CYS A 1093 -29.62 -39.62 -35.93
CA CYS A 1093 -30.03 -39.91 -37.32
C CYS A 1093 -30.76 -41.27 -37.45
N HIS A 1094 -30.31 -42.31 -36.76
CA HIS A 1094 -30.95 -43.63 -36.75
C HIS A 1094 -32.28 -43.63 -35.98
N ASP A 1095 -32.34 -42.92 -34.85
CA ASP A 1095 -33.55 -42.70 -34.05
C ASP A 1095 -34.61 -41.95 -34.87
N ILE A 1096 -34.24 -40.89 -35.60
CA ILE A 1096 -35.16 -40.16 -36.48
C ILE A 1096 -35.65 -41.05 -37.63
N TYR A 1097 -34.78 -41.84 -38.25
CA TYR A 1097 -35.15 -42.74 -39.35
C TYR A 1097 -36.10 -43.86 -38.89
N THR A 1098 -35.78 -44.54 -37.79
CA THR A 1098 -36.63 -45.62 -37.24
C THR A 1098 -38.01 -45.12 -36.80
N ASN A 1099 -38.08 -43.93 -36.19
CA ASN A 1099 -39.36 -43.27 -35.89
C ASN A 1099 -40.12 -42.83 -37.16
N ALA A 1100 -39.44 -42.45 -38.24
CA ALA A 1100 -40.09 -42.13 -39.52
C ALA A 1100 -40.60 -43.38 -40.26
N SER A 1101 -39.94 -44.53 -40.11
CA SER A 1101 -40.30 -45.79 -40.79
C SER A 1101 -41.49 -46.54 -40.18
N THR A 1102 -42.23 -45.93 -39.23
CA THR A 1102 -43.34 -46.57 -38.51
C THR A 1102 -44.71 -45.88 -38.65
N ASP A 1103 -44.83 -44.73 -39.33
CA ASP A 1103 -46.13 -44.12 -39.69
C ASP A 1103 -46.26 -43.91 -41.20
N ASP A 1104 -47.06 -44.77 -41.86
CA ASP A 1104 -47.18 -44.86 -43.32
C ASP A 1104 -48.09 -43.75 -43.88
N LYS A 1105 -47.52 -42.56 -44.08
CA LYS A 1105 -48.15 -41.42 -44.80
C LYS A 1105 -47.13 -40.66 -45.65
N PRO A 1106 -47.53 -40.15 -46.83
CA PRO A 1106 -46.61 -39.49 -47.76
C PRO A 1106 -46.05 -38.17 -47.21
N LEU A 1107 -44.80 -37.89 -47.59
CA LEU A 1107 -43.97 -36.73 -47.22
C LEU A 1107 -44.76 -35.41 -47.17
N ARG A 1108 -45.15 -35.01 -45.97
CA ARG A 1108 -45.65 -33.67 -45.68
C ARG A 1108 -44.48 -32.82 -45.21
N ILE A 1109 -44.00 -31.91 -46.06
CA ILE A 1109 -42.99 -30.91 -45.69
C ILE A 1109 -43.51 -30.16 -44.44
N PRO A 1110 -42.85 -30.22 -43.28
CA PRO A 1110 -43.26 -29.46 -42.13
C PRO A 1110 -43.01 -27.97 -42.41
N ALA A 1111 -44.02 -27.12 -42.19
CA ALA A 1111 -43.76 -25.70 -42.02
C ALA A 1111 -42.89 -25.50 -40.78
N ILE A 1112 -42.04 -24.48 -40.79
CA ILE A 1112 -41.08 -24.19 -39.72
C ILE A 1112 -41.82 -24.06 -38.38
N ALA A 1113 -41.55 -24.99 -37.47
CA ALA A 1113 -42.11 -25.06 -36.12
C ALA A 1113 -40.97 -25.39 -35.16
N GLU A 1114 -40.19 -24.37 -34.81
CA GLU A 1114 -39.07 -24.50 -33.87
C GLU A 1114 -39.59 -24.63 -32.43
N THR A 1115 -39.63 -25.86 -31.92
CA THR A 1115 -39.75 -26.14 -30.48
C THR A 1115 -38.44 -26.80 -29.99
N PRO A 1116 -37.50 -26.03 -29.41
CA PRO A 1116 -36.18 -26.56 -29.06
C PRO A 1116 -36.20 -27.42 -27.79
N PRO A 1117 -35.32 -28.43 -27.68
CA PRO A 1117 -35.06 -29.11 -26.41
C PRO A 1117 -34.37 -28.14 -25.41
N SER A 1118 -34.67 -28.32 -24.12
CA SER A 1118 -34.31 -27.37 -23.06
C SER A 1118 -32.87 -27.54 -22.53
N ALA A 1119 -31.98 -26.59 -22.86
CA ALA A 1119 -30.98 -25.95 -21.96
C ALA A 1119 -29.86 -25.24 -22.76
N PRO A 1120 -29.17 -24.22 -22.20
CA PRO A 1120 -29.62 -23.15 -21.29
C PRO A 1120 -29.78 -21.81 -22.04
N SER A 1121 -30.37 -20.79 -21.41
CA SER A 1121 -30.66 -19.49 -22.05
C SER A 1121 -29.41 -18.62 -22.29
N SER A 1122 -29.02 -18.43 -23.56
CA SER A 1122 -27.96 -17.49 -23.96
C SER A 1122 -28.39 -16.02 -23.84
N PHE A 1123 -27.46 -15.16 -23.43
CA PHE A 1123 -27.68 -13.76 -22.99
C PHE A 1123 -28.28 -12.75 -24.00
N PHE A 1124 -28.45 -13.09 -25.28
CA PHE A 1124 -28.67 -12.08 -26.33
C PHE A 1124 -30.11 -11.60 -26.55
N SER A 1125 -31.13 -12.27 -26.02
CA SER A 1125 -32.55 -11.98 -26.33
C SER A 1125 -33.18 -10.81 -25.55
N ARG A 1126 -32.39 -9.98 -24.83
CA ARG A 1126 -32.90 -8.99 -23.85
C ARG A 1126 -32.78 -7.51 -24.27
N LEU A 1127 -32.41 -7.23 -25.53
CA LEU A 1127 -31.98 -5.89 -25.98
C LEU A 1127 -32.78 -5.27 -27.14
N THR A 1128 -34.07 -5.63 -27.31
CA THR A 1128 -34.99 -4.92 -28.22
C THR A 1128 -36.37 -4.71 -27.58
N ASN A 1129 -36.53 -3.60 -26.86
CA ASN A 1129 -37.80 -2.84 -26.73
C ASN A 1129 -37.61 -1.66 -25.76
N PHE A 1130 -37.22 -0.49 -26.29
CA PHE A 1130 -37.55 0.79 -25.68
C PHE A 1130 -37.60 1.90 -26.74
N THR A 1131 -38.80 2.42 -26.95
CA THR A 1131 -39.12 3.77 -27.43
C THR A 1131 -40.15 4.32 -26.47
#